data_AF-A0A814NM94-F1
#
_entry.id   AF-A0A814NM94-F1
#
_cell.length_a   1.000
_cell.length_b   1.000
_cell.length_c   1.000
_cell.angle_alpha   90.00
_cell.angle_beta   90.00
_cell.angle_gamma   90.00
#
_symmetry.space_group_name_H-M   'P 1'
#
loop_
_entity.id
_entity.type
_entity.pdbx_description
1 polymer ?
#
loop_
_entity_poly.entity_id
_entity_poly.type
_entity_poly.pdbx_seq_one_letter_code
_entity_poly.pdbx_strand_id
1 'polypeptide(L)'
;MIIHQCCPLLFPILPICHVLFYVICSRLLSPRNIKGGNIFSWSYYRWWFLDRLWENNTFWLQHMLGTPLYNYYLRLCGARVSHNAHIYTTTIDAPWLLDIGDGTWIADKTTLNCLYYNDNDTFTLKSIRIGCYCSICARSILLGGVNMQDNIIVQPMSSVTGFIASQTIIDGDEHKSASSDISITHIKRLLSTWHKIYQFIMLIWLICIHCTLLAIVYKVYSVEQVPLPISIAFCWTLWSIIACFVTLFLLKFVVGSCAAGETYPIASWSYLHKVWLRQLIVSSFHHAWLLPTGYDYLYPFILRWLGAQVEDNVKLAEIDIFLSYPTNLLKLETGVTSFGYVLLVPTAMTLEGDHRVDWITLSSHTNLGNFCSILPGSHLASHNMVGNLTRITRETNSNDGDVFIGVPARAMPFQMPIREAMKDQIESIPFWQTCFSHYISKCLLIGIYWSCGLVSGPIIHTIIVCSFDRWKPYADNEIIEQIIRRLQVDHEIFICSFLGNTQWLIRLFRAYGANIGNNVIIPDVCSIFDYNLVTIGDNVRLNINAIIVCHTFEQRILKLVPVTVGNSCVLMSGSIVMPGCKLMGNNRLHPFTLVMKNDLLQSNTQWKGLPAQSYVAKPILSRSIPVCDDAVKCQQKSMNFDRLSVWYKQISSIYTNVNELQFMNWGYADLDEHIDDNTGYYSKKLYQQVLANVTIKDRNILEVGCSRGAGAAWCVRTYAPRSYVGIDPSQDVINLCQQCYSTTPQLSFIIADPKTHLPFQNESMNVVFSIETTNTFDEIEAVKRFVDELTRVLTPNGYFLWCGLCNVDGSSVLIDYLTANNAFIIKEKVNITRNVLHALDIQSNSRTDFIERYIQPADQEYCRLFTGLPGTQLYNNMQQGHAEYCRVVFCKKIIKNTLHI
;
A
#
# COMPACT_ATOMS: atom_id res chain seq x y z
N MET A 1 -48.61 -16.89 5.41
CA MET A 1 -49.25 -16.09 6.49
C MET A 1 -48.30 -15.78 7.65
N ILE A 2 -47.67 -16.79 8.27
CA ILE A 2 -46.70 -16.57 9.39
C ILE A 2 -45.48 -15.74 8.98
N ILE A 3 -44.88 -16.01 7.81
CA ILE A 3 -43.74 -15.22 7.27
C ILE A 3 -44.13 -13.74 7.07
N HIS A 4 -45.37 -13.46 6.66
CA HIS A 4 -45.87 -12.09 6.49
C HIS A 4 -46.04 -11.33 7.82
N GLN A 5 -46.46 -12.02 8.88
CA GLN A 5 -46.64 -11.41 10.21
C GLN A 5 -45.30 -11.26 10.95
N CYS A 6 -44.33 -12.15 10.71
CA CYS A 6 -43.01 -12.10 11.33
C CYS A 6 -42.00 -11.20 10.60
N CYS A 7 -42.26 -10.78 9.36
CA CYS A 7 -41.33 -10.00 8.54
C CYS A 7 -40.80 -8.72 9.23
N PRO A 8 -41.65 -7.89 9.90
CA PRO A 8 -41.16 -6.71 10.62
C PRO A 8 -40.30 -7.04 11.85
N LEU A 9 -40.53 -8.20 12.47
CA LEU A 9 -39.79 -8.69 13.64
C LEU A 9 -38.46 -9.35 13.27
N LEU A 10 -38.38 -9.95 12.07
CA LEU A 10 -37.16 -10.60 11.55
C LEU A 10 -36.14 -9.59 11.03
N PHE A 11 -36.60 -8.43 10.53
CA PHE A 11 -35.74 -7.39 9.98
C PHE A 11 -34.61 -6.91 10.92
N PRO A 12 -34.85 -6.61 12.21
CA PRO A 12 -33.75 -6.24 13.12
C PRO A 12 -32.84 -7.41 13.51
N ILE A 13 -33.29 -8.66 13.36
CA ILE A 13 -32.53 -9.86 13.74
C ILE A 13 -31.56 -10.26 12.62
N LEU A 14 -31.97 -10.10 11.36
CA LEU A 14 -31.20 -10.49 10.17
C LEU A 14 -29.77 -9.88 10.15
N PRO A 15 -29.56 -8.56 10.37
CA PRO A 15 -28.22 -7.98 10.42
C PRO A 15 -27.32 -8.67 11.45
N ILE A 16 -27.86 -8.95 12.64
CA ILE A 16 -27.13 -9.59 13.74
C ILE A 16 -26.71 -11.00 13.32
N CYS A 17 -27.61 -11.77 12.69
CA CYS A 17 -27.30 -13.09 12.18
C CYS A 17 -26.17 -13.06 11.13
N HIS A 18 -26.21 -12.12 10.17
CA HIS A 18 -25.19 -11.97 9.14
C HIS A 18 -23.81 -11.62 9.70
N VAL A 19 -23.78 -10.66 10.61
CA VAL A 19 -22.56 -10.19 11.29
C VAL A 19 -21.95 -11.32 12.13
N LEU A 20 -22.75 -12.05 12.90
CA LEU A 20 -22.30 -13.19 13.71
C LEU A 20 -21.87 -14.39 12.86
N PHE A 21 -22.56 -14.66 11.75
CA PHE A 21 -22.20 -15.74 10.83
C PHE A 21 -20.77 -15.55 10.28
N TYR A 22 -20.42 -14.32 9.90
CA TYR A 22 -19.05 -14.02 9.49
C TYR A 22 -18.03 -14.25 10.62
N VAL A 23 -18.34 -13.89 11.87
CA VAL A 23 -17.44 -14.16 13.02
C VAL A 23 -17.17 -15.66 13.14
N ILE A 24 -18.21 -16.50 13.03
CA ILE A 24 -18.06 -17.96 13.09
C ILE A 24 -17.19 -18.44 11.93
N CYS A 25 -17.50 -18.03 10.69
CA CYS A 25 -16.75 -18.42 9.51
C CYS A 25 -15.29 -17.97 9.57
N SER A 26 -15.00 -16.72 9.96
CA SER A 26 -13.63 -16.19 10.06
C SER A 26 -12.80 -16.96 11.09
N ARG A 27 -13.38 -17.34 12.23
CA ARG A 27 -12.68 -18.15 13.25
C ARG A 27 -12.37 -19.57 12.80
N LEU A 28 -13.23 -20.17 11.98
CA LEU A 28 -13.04 -21.53 11.48
C LEU A 28 -12.16 -21.60 10.22
N LEU A 29 -12.32 -20.61 9.33
CA LEU A 29 -11.80 -20.65 7.97
C LEU A 29 -10.62 -19.69 7.73
N SER A 30 -10.29 -18.77 8.63
CA SER A 30 -9.13 -17.88 8.42
C SER A 30 -7.85 -18.71 8.13
N PRO A 31 -7.10 -18.39 7.05
CA PRO A 31 -5.86 -19.08 6.74
C PRO A 31 -4.84 -18.84 7.87
N ARG A 32 -4.34 -19.93 8.47
CA ARG A 32 -3.32 -19.84 9.54
C ARG A 32 -1.91 -19.53 9.01
N ASN A 33 -1.64 -19.82 7.74
CA ASN A 33 -0.35 -19.58 7.11
C ASN A 33 -0.36 -18.25 6.34
N ILE A 34 0.41 -17.28 6.84
CA ILE A 34 0.63 -15.95 6.24
C ILE A 34 1.56 -16.04 5.00
N LYS A 35 2.31 -17.14 4.83
CA LYS A 35 3.36 -17.28 3.80
C LYS A 35 2.84 -17.36 2.35
N GLY A 36 1.53 -17.32 2.11
CA GLY A 36 0.98 -17.36 0.76
C GLY A 36 1.05 -18.74 0.12
N GLY A 37 0.56 -18.85 -1.11
CA GLY A 37 0.50 -20.09 -1.87
C GLY A 37 -0.01 -19.88 -3.29
N ASN A 38 -0.27 -20.96 -3.99
CA ASN A 38 -0.89 -20.91 -5.32
C ASN A 38 -2.36 -20.43 -5.21
N ILE A 39 -2.82 -19.62 -6.16
CA ILE A 39 -4.20 -19.09 -6.21
C ILE A 39 -5.28 -20.18 -6.34
N PHE A 40 -4.94 -21.38 -6.82
CA PHE A 40 -5.85 -22.52 -6.89
C PHE A 40 -5.83 -23.38 -5.63
N SER A 41 -5.12 -22.95 -4.57
CA SER A 41 -5.06 -23.69 -3.31
C SER A 41 -6.31 -23.49 -2.45
N TRP A 42 -6.55 -24.44 -1.55
CA TRP A 42 -7.61 -24.32 -0.54
C TRP A 42 -7.43 -23.10 0.37
N SER A 43 -6.20 -22.64 0.58
CA SER A 43 -5.90 -21.41 1.32
C SER A 43 -6.47 -20.17 0.63
N TYR A 44 -6.36 -20.08 -0.70
CA TYR A 44 -6.95 -18.99 -1.47
C TYR A 44 -8.48 -19.07 -1.41
N TYR A 45 -9.06 -20.26 -1.61
CA TYR A 45 -10.50 -20.43 -1.56
C TYR A 45 -11.09 -20.02 -0.19
N ARG A 46 -10.43 -20.37 0.91
CA ARG A 46 -10.83 -19.94 2.26
C ARG A 46 -10.78 -18.43 2.43
N TRP A 47 -9.73 -17.77 1.94
CA TRP A 47 -9.66 -16.31 1.93
C TRP A 47 -10.76 -15.71 1.07
N TRP A 48 -10.92 -16.17 -0.18
CA TRP A 48 -11.97 -15.74 -1.10
C TRP A 48 -13.37 -15.83 -0.48
N PHE A 49 -13.70 -16.97 0.13
CA PHE A 49 -15.01 -17.17 0.76
C PHE A 49 -15.25 -16.15 1.88
N LEU A 50 -14.24 -15.89 2.71
CA LEU A 50 -14.35 -14.88 3.76
C LEU A 50 -14.47 -13.48 3.16
N ASP A 51 -13.66 -13.14 2.16
CA ASP A 51 -13.72 -11.85 1.48
C ASP A 51 -15.11 -11.60 0.85
N ARG A 52 -15.71 -12.60 0.19
CA ARG A 52 -17.09 -12.51 -0.32
C ARG A 52 -18.13 -12.33 0.80
N LEU A 53 -18.00 -13.04 1.91
CA LEU A 53 -18.90 -12.84 3.05
C LEU A 53 -18.73 -11.45 3.66
N TRP A 54 -17.52 -10.90 3.67
CA TRP A 54 -17.23 -9.56 4.17
C TRP A 54 -17.84 -8.47 3.28
N GLU A 55 -17.66 -8.57 1.96
CA GLU A 55 -18.27 -7.65 0.99
C GLU A 55 -19.80 -7.63 1.15
N ASN A 56 -20.44 -8.80 1.24
CA ASN A 56 -21.89 -8.89 1.49
C ASN A 56 -22.32 -8.28 2.84
N ASN A 57 -21.46 -8.34 3.85
CA ASN A 57 -21.72 -7.74 5.15
C ASN A 57 -21.46 -6.24 5.20
N THR A 58 -20.77 -5.66 4.21
CA THR A 58 -20.41 -4.23 4.19
C THR A 58 -21.63 -3.33 4.38
N PHE A 59 -22.77 -3.71 3.80
CA PHE A 59 -24.04 -3.02 4.00
C PHE A 59 -24.46 -2.91 5.47
N TRP A 60 -24.23 -3.94 6.28
CA TRP A 60 -24.55 -3.92 7.71
C TRP A 60 -23.45 -3.24 8.53
N LEU A 61 -22.20 -3.40 8.12
CA LEU A 61 -21.04 -2.86 8.84
C LEU A 61 -20.97 -1.33 8.77
N GLN A 62 -21.47 -0.71 7.69
CA GLN A 62 -21.46 0.75 7.53
C GLN A 62 -22.23 1.49 8.64
N HIS A 63 -23.20 0.84 9.30
CA HIS A 63 -23.93 1.42 10.43
C HIS A 63 -23.08 1.46 11.71
N MET A 64 -22.01 0.67 11.81
CA MET A 64 -21.18 0.60 13.01
C MET A 64 -19.93 1.49 12.93
N LEU A 65 -19.67 2.10 11.78
CA LEU A 65 -18.47 2.91 11.53
C LEU A 65 -18.28 4.04 12.54
N GLY A 66 -17.04 4.23 12.98
CA GLY A 66 -16.67 5.22 13.99
C GLY A 66 -17.15 4.92 15.40
N THR A 67 -17.74 3.74 15.67
CA THR A 67 -18.22 3.35 17.00
C THR A 67 -17.33 2.31 17.68
N PRO A 68 -17.28 2.25 19.02
CA PRO A 68 -16.60 1.18 19.74
C PRO A 68 -17.13 -0.23 19.42
N LEU A 69 -18.39 -0.33 18.99
CA LEU A 69 -19.00 -1.61 18.63
C LEU A 69 -18.30 -2.23 17.41
N TYR A 70 -17.87 -1.41 16.45
CA TYR A 70 -17.12 -1.88 15.28
C TYR A 70 -15.73 -2.40 15.66
N ASN A 71 -15.05 -1.73 16.60
CA ASN A 71 -13.77 -2.22 17.13
C ASN A 71 -13.92 -3.58 17.81
N TYR A 72 -15.00 -3.76 18.59
CA TYR A 72 -15.30 -5.05 19.21
C TYR A 72 -15.58 -6.13 18.16
N TYR A 73 -16.37 -5.80 17.13
CA TYR A 73 -16.64 -6.71 16.01
C TYR A 73 -15.36 -7.16 15.30
N LEU A 74 -14.46 -6.23 14.95
CA LEU A 74 -13.19 -6.57 14.30
C LEU A 74 -12.33 -7.51 15.15
N ARG A 75 -12.32 -7.35 16.48
CA ARG A 75 -11.62 -8.29 17.38
C ARG A 75 -12.28 -9.67 17.42
N LEU A 76 -13.61 -9.72 17.37
CA LEU A 76 -14.31 -11.01 17.21
C LEU A 76 -13.87 -11.69 15.91
N CYS A 77 -13.65 -10.94 14.84
CA CYS A 77 -13.10 -11.45 13.57
C CYS A 77 -11.60 -11.82 13.63
N GLY A 78 -10.90 -11.54 14.74
CA GLY A 78 -9.50 -11.91 14.97
C GLY A 78 -8.50 -10.75 14.87
N ALA A 79 -8.95 -9.54 14.58
CA ALA A 79 -8.10 -8.35 14.52
C ALA A 79 -7.57 -7.96 15.91
N ARG A 80 -6.40 -7.32 15.96
CA ARG A 80 -5.87 -6.63 17.15
C ARG A 80 -6.15 -5.15 16.99
N VAL A 81 -7.22 -4.64 17.59
CA VAL A 81 -7.63 -3.23 17.44
C VAL A 81 -7.79 -2.60 18.80
N SER A 82 -7.33 -1.37 19.02
CA SER A 82 -7.54 -0.66 20.29
C SER A 82 -9.02 -0.31 20.54
N HIS A 83 -9.38 -0.09 21.81
CA HIS A 83 -10.75 0.30 22.19
C HIS A 83 -11.09 1.71 21.71
N ASN A 84 -10.09 2.57 21.59
CA ASN A 84 -10.27 3.97 21.18
C ASN A 84 -9.77 4.24 19.76
N ALA A 85 -9.62 3.19 18.94
CA ALA A 85 -9.43 3.38 17.49
C ALA A 85 -10.74 3.88 16.86
N HIS A 86 -10.62 4.69 15.81
CA HIS A 86 -11.75 5.29 15.10
C HIS A 86 -11.70 4.85 13.65
N ILE A 87 -12.51 3.85 13.28
CA ILE A 87 -12.42 3.21 11.96
C ILE A 87 -13.70 3.49 11.17
N TYR A 88 -13.55 4.17 10.03
CA TYR A 88 -14.63 4.60 9.13
C TYR A 88 -14.63 3.88 7.78
N THR A 89 -13.90 2.77 7.66
CA THR A 89 -13.86 1.97 6.43
C THR A 89 -14.34 0.54 6.66
N THR A 90 -15.03 0.00 5.66
CA THR A 90 -15.36 -1.42 5.52
C THR A 90 -14.51 -2.11 4.44
N THR A 91 -13.67 -1.37 3.72
CA THR A 91 -12.84 -1.92 2.62
C THR A 91 -11.62 -2.64 3.19
N ILE A 92 -11.85 -3.85 3.70
CA ILE A 92 -10.89 -4.69 4.41
C ILE A 92 -11.00 -6.12 3.89
N ASP A 93 -9.94 -6.67 3.31
CA ASP A 93 -9.94 -8.01 2.70
C ASP A 93 -9.60 -9.15 3.68
N ALA A 94 -8.88 -8.85 4.76
CA ALA A 94 -8.50 -9.83 5.78
C ALA A 94 -8.46 -9.19 7.18
N PRO A 95 -9.61 -9.00 7.84
CA PRO A 95 -9.69 -8.36 9.15
C PRO A 95 -8.80 -9.01 10.23
N TRP A 96 -8.64 -10.34 10.19
CA TRP A 96 -7.82 -11.09 11.15
C TRP A 96 -6.31 -10.82 11.04
N LEU A 97 -5.86 -10.08 10.03
CA LEU A 97 -4.45 -9.71 9.82
C LEU A 97 -4.15 -8.25 10.20
N LEU A 98 -5.12 -7.55 10.79
CA LEU A 98 -4.97 -6.15 11.19
C LEU A 98 -4.47 -6.01 12.64
N ASP A 99 -3.52 -5.09 12.83
CA ASP A 99 -3.06 -4.60 14.12
C ASP A 99 -3.16 -3.06 14.13
N ILE A 100 -3.98 -2.48 15.01
CA ILE A 100 -4.32 -1.06 15.05
C ILE A 100 -4.19 -0.52 16.48
N GLY A 101 -3.26 0.41 16.67
CA GLY A 101 -2.92 1.06 17.93
C GLY A 101 -3.99 2.03 18.46
N ASP A 102 -3.73 2.57 19.65
CA ASP A 102 -4.68 3.42 20.36
C ASP A 102 -4.80 4.83 19.78
N GLY A 103 -6.00 5.43 19.83
CA GLY A 103 -6.25 6.79 19.33
C GLY A 103 -6.02 6.98 17.83
N THR A 104 -5.84 5.90 17.07
CA THR A 104 -5.66 5.92 15.62
C THR A 104 -6.98 6.13 14.90
N TRP A 105 -6.97 6.99 13.89
CA TRP A 105 -8.11 7.32 13.08
C TRP A 105 -7.90 6.87 11.63
N ILE A 106 -8.88 6.15 11.09
CA ILE A 106 -8.92 5.63 9.71
C ILE A 106 -10.18 6.15 9.05
N ALA A 107 -10.01 6.95 8.01
CA ALA A 107 -11.06 7.62 7.28
C ALA A 107 -11.91 6.70 6.39
N ASP A 108 -12.99 7.28 5.87
CA ASP A 108 -13.86 6.67 4.88
C ASP A 108 -13.14 6.31 3.58
N LYS A 109 -13.62 5.22 2.95
CA LYS A 109 -13.09 4.68 1.68
C LYS A 109 -11.58 4.34 1.70
N THR A 110 -10.96 4.28 2.88
CA THR A 110 -9.59 3.77 3.03
C THR A 110 -9.56 2.28 2.74
N THR A 111 -8.67 1.82 1.87
CA THR A 111 -8.51 0.40 1.54
C THR A 111 -7.41 -0.21 2.39
N LEU A 112 -7.74 -1.23 3.18
CA LEU A 112 -6.79 -2.08 3.90
C LEU A 112 -6.67 -3.41 3.15
N ASN A 113 -5.69 -3.51 2.25
CA ASN A 113 -5.54 -4.64 1.33
C ASN A 113 -4.32 -5.50 1.71
N CYS A 114 -4.57 -6.60 2.41
CA CYS A 114 -3.58 -7.58 2.84
C CYS A 114 -3.14 -8.52 1.71
N LEU A 115 -3.99 -8.71 0.68
CA LEU A 115 -3.72 -9.56 -0.47
C LEU A 115 -2.73 -8.94 -1.44
N TYR A 116 -1.70 -9.70 -1.79
CA TYR A 116 -0.75 -9.35 -2.83
C TYR A 116 -0.63 -10.49 -3.84
N TYR A 117 -0.92 -10.21 -5.11
CA TYR A 117 -0.66 -11.15 -6.21
C TYR A 117 0.81 -11.08 -6.63
N ASN A 118 1.51 -12.20 -6.51
CA ASN A 118 2.87 -12.37 -7.00
C ASN A 118 2.85 -12.90 -8.44
N ASP A 119 4.04 -13.03 -9.02
CA ASP A 119 4.19 -13.66 -10.32
C ASP A 119 3.95 -15.19 -10.21
N ASN A 120 3.70 -15.86 -11.34
CA ASN A 120 3.47 -17.32 -11.43
C ASN A 120 2.24 -17.84 -10.65
N ASP A 121 1.11 -17.15 -10.71
CA ASP A 121 -0.16 -17.61 -10.10
C ASP A 121 -0.07 -17.88 -8.59
N THR A 122 0.74 -17.10 -7.89
CA THR A 122 0.84 -17.16 -6.43
C THR A 122 0.32 -15.89 -5.78
N PHE A 123 -0.16 -16.01 -4.55
CA PHE A 123 -0.61 -14.89 -3.73
C PHE A 123 0.06 -14.95 -2.36
N THR A 124 0.21 -13.81 -1.72
CA THR A 124 0.62 -13.69 -0.32
C THR A 124 -0.37 -12.82 0.43
N LEU A 125 -0.71 -13.22 1.65
CA LEU A 125 -1.44 -12.39 2.59
C LEU A 125 -0.44 -11.85 3.59
N LYS A 126 -0.37 -10.53 3.77
CA LYS A 126 0.54 -9.92 4.75
C LYS A 126 -0.24 -9.05 5.72
N SER A 127 0.17 -9.04 6.98
CA SER A 127 -0.45 -8.21 8.01
C SER A 127 -0.24 -6.72 7.75
N ILE A 128 -1.19 -5.91 8.19
CA ILE A 128 -1.09 -4.45 8.24
C ILE A 128 -1.02 -4.06 9.72
N ARG A 129 0.09 -3.41 10.11
CA ARG A 129 0.29 -2.90 11.47
C ARG A 129 0.33 -1.38 11.45
N ILE A 130 -0.50 -0.77 12.27
CA ILE A 130 -0.63 0.68 12.41
C ILE A 130 -0.45 1.02 13.89
N GLY A 131 0.56 1.83 14.20
CA GLY A 131 0.86 2.31 15.54
C GLY A 131 -0.24 3.19 16.13
N CYS A 132 0.05 3.77 17.29
CA CYS A 132 -0.84 4.64 18.04
C CYS A 132 -0.88 6.06 17.46
N TYR A 133 -2.03 6.72 17.62
CA TYR A 133 -2.28 8.11 17.22
C TYR A 133 -1.98 8.41 15.75
N CYS A 134 -2.05 7.40 14.89
CA CYS A 134 -1.94 7.57 13.45
C CYS A 134 -3.22 8.14 12.86
N SER A 135 -3.09 8.83 11.74
CA SER A 135 -4.18 9.50 11.04
C SER A 135 -4.15 9.11 9.58
N ILE A 136 -5.01 8.19 9.18
CA ILE A 136 -5.09 7.70 7.81
C ILE A 136 -6.29 8.34 7.13
N CYS A 137 -6.03 9.28 6.22
CA CYS A 137 -7.07 10.08 5.60
C CYS A 137 -7.79 9.37 4.44
N ALA A 138 -8.90 9.97 4.01
CA ALA A 138 -9.87 9.36 3.11
C ALA A 138 -9.24 8.85 1.82
N ARG A 139 -9.75 7.71 1.34
CA ARG A 139 -9.29 7.07 0.10
C ARG A 139 -7.78 6.79 0.10
N SER A 140 -7.16 6.53 1.25
CA SER A 140 -5.78 6.02 1.26
C SER A 140 -5.75 4.52 1.02
N ILE A 141 -4.64 3.97 0.53
CA ILE A 141 -4.45 2.53 0.34
C ILE A 141 -3.27 2.07 1.18
N LEU A 142 -3.51 1.14 2.11
CA LEU A 142 -2.47 0.46 2.88
C LEU A 142 -2.37 -0.97 2.38
N LEU A 143 -1.17 -1.36 1.93
CA LEU A 143 -0.92 -2.71 1.43
C LEU A 143 -0.40 -3.66 2.51
N GLY A 144 -0.60 -4.96 2.28
CA GLY A 144 -0.07 -6.01 3.15
C GLY A 144 1.44 -5.89 3.34
N GLY A 145 1.88 -5.97 4.59
CA GLY A 145 3.29 -5.82 5.00
C GLY A 145 3.63 -4.41 5.49
N VAL A 146 2.66 -3.50 5.50
CA VAL A 146 2.81 -2.19 6.14
C VAL A 146 3.05 -2.37 7.65
N ASN A 147 4.09 -1.70 8.15
CA ASN A 147 4.36 -1.52 9.57
C ASN A 147 4.62 -0.04 9.86
N MET A 148 3.58 0.65 10.29
CA MET A 148 3.62 2.06 10.67
C MET A 148 3.84 2.17 12.17
N GLN A 149 4.86 2.94 12.57
CA GLN A 149 5.07 3.34 13.96
C GLN A 149 4.01 4.36 14.42
N ASP A 150 4.17 4.92 15.61
CA ASP A 150 3.22 5.87 16.18
C ASP A 150 3.32 7.25 15.50
N ASN A 151 2.23 8.02 15.58
CA ASN A 151 2.18 9.44 15.19
C ASN A 151 2.46 9.71 13.70
N ILE A 152 1.90 8.89 12.81
CA ILE A 152 2.02 9.05 11.37
C ILE A 152 0.74 9.63 10.79
N ILE A 153 0.88 10.58 9.86
CA ILE A 153 -0.25 11.16 9.12
C ILE A 153 -0.14 10.74 7.66
N VAL A 154 -1.17 10.09 7.14
CA VAL A 154 -1.31 9.73 5.72
C VAL A 154 -2.35 10.64 5.12
N GLN A 155 -1.93 11.49 4.18
CA GLN A 155 -2.82 12.44 3.50
C GLN A 155 -3.82 11.71 2.58
N PRO A 156 -4.98 12.32 2.25
CA PRO A 156 -5.97 11.68 1.41
C PRO A 156 -5.38 11.20 0.08
N MET A 157 -5.87 10.09 -0.47
CA MET A 157 -5.38 9.52 -1.74
C MET A 157 -3.88 9.16 -1.75
N SER A 158 -3.30 8.78 -0.61
CA SER A 158 -1.90 8.33 -0.55
C SER A 158 -1.81 6.81 -0.48
N SER A 159 -0.69 6.25 -0.98
CA SER A 159 -0.40 4.82 -0.90
C SER A 159 0.70 4.55 0.14
N VAL A 160 0.56 3.47 0.92
CA VAL A 160 1.52 3.11 1.97
C VAL A 160 1.97 1.67 1.80
N THR A 161 3.29 1.47 1.83
CA THR A 161 3.95 0.16 1.75
C THR A 161 5.12 0.09 2.71
N GLY A 162 5.42 -1.10 3.23
CA GLY A 162 6.62 -1.36 4.03
C GLY A 162 6.63 -0.67 5.41
N PHE A 163 7.84 -0.46 5.93
CA PHE A 163 8.03 0.14 7.26
C PHE A 163 8.04 1.67 7.18
N ILE A 164 7.26 2.32 8.05
CA ILE A 164 7.21 3.77 8.19
C ILE A 164 7.62 4.15 9.60
N ALA A 165 8.64 5.00 9.71
CA ALA A 165 9.12 5.53 10.98
C ALA A 165 8.12 6.52 11.60
N SER A 166 8.20 6.70 12.92
CA SER A 166 7.33 7.63 13.65
C SER A 166 7.50 9.07 13.17
N GLN A 167 6.49 9.91 13.41
CA GLN A 167 6.51 11.34 13.07
C GLN A 167 6.72 11.62 11.57
N THR A 168 6.19 10.75 10.70
CA THR A 168 6.25 10.91 9.25
C THR A 168 4.91 11.40 8.70
N ILE A 169 4.94 12.29 7.70
CA ILE A 169 3.77 12.63 6.89
C ILE A 169 3.94 11.97 5.53
N ILE A 170 2.96 11.16 5.14
CA ILE A 170 2.90 10.53 3.81
C ILE A 170 1.95 11.34 2.94
N ASP A 171 2.44 11.75 1.78
CA ASP A 171 1.70 12.59 0.86
C ASP A 171 1.83 12.09 -0.59
N GLY A 172 0.80 11.41 -1.08
CA GLY A 172 0.84 10.68 -2.33
C GLY A 172 1.74 9.43 -2.21
N ASP A 173 2.83 9.42 -2.97
CA ASP A 173 3.87 8.38 -2.93
C ASP A 173 5.16 8.82 -2.21
N GLU A 174 5.19 10.05 -1.70
CA GLU A 174 6.36 10.65 -1.04
C GLU A 174 6.26 10.59 0.48
N HIS A 175 7.41 10.39 1.14
CA HIS A 175 7.55 10.50 2.59
C HIS A 175 8.22 11.81 2.94
N LYS A 176 7.54 12.66 3.72
CA LYS A 176 8.11 13.90 4.26
C LYS A 176 8.34 13.70 5.76
N SER A 177 9.59 13.80 6.21
CA SER A 177 9.92 13.87 7.64
C SER A 177 9.32 15.14 8.22
N ALA A 178 8.55 15.03 9.30
CA ALA A 178 8.02 16.21 9.98
C ALA A 178 9.18 17.08 10.52
N SER A 179 9.04 18.40 10.42
CA SER A 179 9.94 19.36 11.09
C SER A 179 9.83 19.19 12.60
N SER A 180 10.96 19.29 13.31
CA SER A 180 11.11 19.10 14.77
C SER A 180 10.20 19.95 15.66
N ASP A 181 9.52 20.95 15.11
CA ASP A 181 8.69 21.92 15.85
C ASP A 181 7.20 21.54 15.95
N ILE A 182 6.77 20.42 15.35
CA ILE A 182 5.36 20.01 15.39
C ILE A 182 5.10 19.12 16.62
N SER A 183 4.72 19.75 17.74
CA SER A 183 4.21 19.03 18.90
C SER A 183 2.79 18.52 18.63
N ILE A 184 2.65 17.25 18.22
CA ILE A 184 1.34 16.61 18.05
C ILE A 184 0.74 16.40 19.45
N THR A 185 -0.20 17.24 19.88
CA THR A 185 -0.88 17.06 21.17
C THR A 185 -1.94 15.95 21.10
N HIS A 186 -1.65 14.80 21.73
CA HIS A 186 -2.37 13.53 21.55
C HIS A 186 -3.71 13.35 22.32
N ILE A 187 -4.07 14.26 23.23
CA ILE A 187 -5.12 13.99 24.26
C ILE A 187 -6.56 14.11 23.71
N LYS A 188 -6.80 14.85 22.62
CA LYS A 188 -8.17 15.19 22.15
C LYS A 188 -8.94 14.06 21.43
N ARG A 189 -8.36 12.87 21.25
CA ARG A 189 -8.97 11.80 20.41
C ARG A 189 -9.78 10.75 21.19
N LEU A 190 -9.80 10.79 22.51
CA LEU A 190 -10.41 9.75 23.34
C LEU A 190 -11.90 10.04 23.60
N LEU A 191 -12.78 9.13 23.18
CA LEU A 191 -14.21 9.22 23.48
C LEU A 191 -14.49 8.93 24.95
N SER A 192 -15.07 9.91 25.66
CA SER A 192 -15.71 9.70 26.95
C SER A 192 -16.82 8.63 26.89
N THR A 193 -17.18 8.07 28.05
CA THR A 193 -18.28 7.11 28.17
C THR A 193 -19.60 7.69 27.64
N TRP A 194 -19.87 8.97 27.87
CA TRP A 194 -21.08 9.64 27.40
C TRP A 194 -21.16 9.74 25.87
N HIS A 195 -20.03 9.96 25.20
CA HIS A 195 -20.00 9.94 23.74
C HIS A 195 -20.35 8.56 23.18
N LYS A 196 -19.83 7.49 23.81
CA LYS A 196 -20.12 6.10 23.44
C LYS A 196 -21.60 5.76 23.65
N ILE A 197 -22.17 6.20 24.78
CA ILE A 197 -23.60 6.07 25.07
C ILE A 197 -24.43 6.81 24.02
N TYR A 198 -24.06 8.04 23.67
CA TYR A 198 -24.75 8.81 22.64
C TYR A 198 -24.76 8.08 21.29
N GLN A 199 -23.61 7.56 20.85
CA GLN A 199 -23.53 6.79 19.61
C GLN A 199 -24.47 5.57 19.65
N PHE A 200 -24.48 4.84 20.76
CA PHE A 200 -25.37 3.69 20.95
C PHE A 200 -26.86 4.07 20.92
N ILE A 201 -27.25 5.16 21.59
CA ILE A 201 -28.63 5.67 21.58
C ILE A 201 -29.04 6.07 20.16
N MET A 202 -28.17 6.77 19.41
CA MET A 202 -28.47 7.16 18.03
C MET A 202 -28.65 5.94 17.10
N LEU A 203 -27.86 4.87 17.30
CA LEU A 203 -28.04 3.62 16.58
C LEU A 203 -29.40 2.97 16.86
N ILE A 204 -29.78 2.85 18.14
CA ILE A 204 -31.08 2.31 18.52
C ILE A 204 -32.21 3.17 17.95
N TRP A 205 -32.07 4.49 18.03
CA TRP A 205 -33.06 5.42 17.51
C TRP A 205 -33.27 5.26 16.00
N LEU A 206 -32.19 5.10 15.23
CA LEU A 206 -32.29 4.81 13.79
C LEU A 206 -32.94 3.45 13.50
N ILE A 207 -32.64 2.42 14.29
CA ILE A 207 -33.33 1.12 14.18
C ILE A 207 -34.83 1.30 14.42
N CYS A 208 -35.23 2.05 15.45
CA CYS A 208 -36.63 2.35 15.72
C CYS A 208 -37.28 3.07 14.53
N ILE A 209 -36.62 4.05 13.91
CA ILE A 209 -37.12 4.73 12.71
C ILE A 209 -37.35 3.72 11.58
N HIS A 210 -36.39 2.84 11.30
CA HIS A 210 -36.54 1.82 10.26
C HIS A 210 -37.71 0.87 10.56
N CYS A 211 -37.85 0.42 11.80
CA CYS A 211 -38.98 -0.41 12.23
C CYS A 211 -40.32 0.32 12.08
N THR A 212 -40.40 1.60 12.42
CA THR A 212 -41.61 2.41 12.23
C THR A 212 -41.95 2.57 10.75
N LEU A 213 -40.97 2.85 9.89
CA LEU A 213 -41.15 2.94 8.45
C LEU A 213 -41.67 1.63 7.86
N LEU A 214 -41.07 0.50 8.25
CA LEU A 214 -41.52 -0.82 7.84
C LEU A 214 -42.93 -1.13 8.34
N ALA A 215 -43.29 -0.72 9.57
CA ALA A 215 -44.64 -0.90 10.11
C ALA A 215 -45.69 -0.07 9.34
N ILE A 216 -45.34 1.17 8.93
CA ILE A 216 -46.20 2.01 8.08
C ILE A 216 -46.42 1.32 6.73
N VAL A 217 -45.35 0.90 6.07
CA VAL A 217 -45.40 0.22 4.76
C VAL A 217 -46.19 -1.08 4.86
N TYR A 218 -46.00 -1.87 5.92
CA TYR A 218 -46.75 -3.09 6.18
C TYR A 218 -48.25 -2.84 6.38
N LYS A 219 -48.62 -1.76 7.06
CA LYS A 219 -50.03 -1.39 7.23
C LYS A 219 -50.68 -1.07 5.89
N VAL A 220 -49.98 -0.36 5.01
CA VAL A 220 -50.44 -0.08 3.63
C VAL A 220 -50.60 -1.39 2.85
N TYR A 221 -49.62 -2.29 2.92
CA TYR A 221 -49.68 -3.63 2.31
C TYR A 221 -50.90 -4.44 2.76
N SER A 222 -51.26 -4.39 4.05
CA SER A 222 -52.32 -5.22 4.62
C SER A 222 -53.75 -4.88 4.14
N VAL A 223 -53.92 -3.78 3.41
CA VAL A 223 -55.23 -3.29 2.94
C VAL A 223 -55.59 -3.82 1.55
N GLU A 224 -54.61 -4.29 0.77
CA GLU A 224 -54.81 -4.60 -0.65
C GLU A 224 -54.68 -6.10 -0.99
N GLN A 225 -55.58 -6.62 -1.84
CA GLN A 225 -55.53 -7.99 -2.39
C GLN A 225 -54.79 -8.02 -3.73
N VAL A 226 -53.56 -7.52 -3.76
CA VAL A 226 -52.73 -7.44 -4.98
C VAL A 226 -51.77 -8.65 -5.03
N PRO A 227 -51.38 -9.16 -6.23
CA PRO A 227 -50.36 -10.19 -6.34
C PRO A 227 -49.07 -9.83 -5.58
N LEU A 228 -48.44 -10.84 -4.98
CA LEU A 228 -47.34 -10.62 -4.06
C LEU A 228 -46.15 -9.84 -4.66
N PRO A 229 -45.67 -10.11 -5.89
CA PRO A 229 -44.53 -9.38 -6.45
C PRO A 229 -44.79 -7.88 -6.61
N ILE A 230 -46.00 -7.53 -7.09
CA ILE A 230 -46.45 -6.15 -7.30
C ILE A 230 -46.53 -5.43 -5.95
N SER A 231 -47.07 -6.12 -4.94
CA SER A 231 -47.23 -5.58 -3.60
C SER A 231 -45.89 -5.33 -2.90
N ILE A 232 -44.93 -6.27 -2.98
CA ILE A 232 -43.58 -6.10 -2.41
C ILE A 232 -42.83 -4.97 -3.13
N ALA A 233 -42.91 -4.91 -4.47
CA ALA A 233 -42.29 -3.84 -5.25
C ALA A 233 -42.85 -2.46 -4.87
N PHE A 234 -44.16 -2.36 -4.65
CA PHE A 234 -44.81 -1.15 -4.20
C PHE A 234 -44.31 -0.75 -2.81
N CYS A 235 -44.26 -1.70 -1.88
CA CYS A 235 -43.75 -1.49 -0.53
C CYS A 235 -42.29 -1.01 -0.53
N TRP A 236 -41.43 -1.61 -1.37
CA TRP A 236 -40.04 -1.20 -1.51
C TRP A 236 -39.94 0.25 -2.03
N THR A 237 -40.69 0.56 -3.09
CA THR A 237 -40.69 1.90 -3.70
C THR A 237 -41.19 2.94 -2.70
N LEU A 238 -42.29 2.65 -2.01
CA LEU A 238 -42.87 3.50 -0.99
C LEU A 238 -41.89 3.72 0.18
N TRP A 239 -41.26 2.65 0.67
CA TRP A 239 -40.22 2.75 1.69
C TRP A 239 -39.08 3.65 1.24
N SER A 240 -38.60 3.50 0.00
CA SER A 240 -37.48 4.29 -0.53
C SER A 240 -37.81 5.78 -0.64
N ILE A 241 -39.04 6.11 -1.07
CA ILE A 241 -39.52 7.49 -1.13
C ILE A 241 -39.57 8.10 0.28
N ILE A 242 -40.23 7.42 1.23
CA ILE A 242 -40.36 7.93 2.60
C ILE A 242 -38.98 8.03 3.27
N ALA A 243 -38.10 7.04 3.05
CA ALA A 243 -36.74 7.04 3.56
C ALA A 243 -35.92 8.23 3.04
N CYS A 244 -36.05 8.61 1.76
CA CYS A 244 -35.42 9.83 1.23
C CYS A 244 -35.90 11.07 2.00
N PHE A 245 -37.22 11.24 2.16
CA PHE A 245 -37.78 12.38 2.90
C PHE A 245 -37.35 12.42 4.36
N VAL A 246 -37.36 11.27 5.04
CA VAL A 246 -36.90 11.15 6.43
C VAL A 246 -35.43 11.52 6.52
N THR A 247 -34.58 10.98 5.64
CA THR A 247 -33.14 11.31 5.63
C THR A 247 -32.94 12.82 5.48
N LEU A 248 -33.61 13.45 4.52
CA LEU A 248 -33.56 14.88 4.29
C LEU A 248 -34.05 15.69 5.50
N PHE A 249 -35.17 15.29 6.10
CA PHE A 249 -35.70 15.91 7.33
C PHE A 249 -34.68 15.83 8.48
N LEU A 250 -34.10 14.65 8.71
CA LEU A 250 -33.11 14.44 9.75
C LEU A 250 -31.85 15.29 9.53
N LEU A 251 -31.35 15.36 8.29
CA LEU A 251 -30.19 16.17 7.94
C LEU A 251 -30.44 17.67 8.17
N LYS A 252 -31.64 18.17 7.82
CA LYS A 252 -31.98 19.59 7.96
C LYS A 252 -32.26 20.01 9.40
N PHE A 253 -33.08 19.24 10.11
CA PHE A 253 -33.67 19.65 11.39
C PHE A 253 -33.05 18.99 12.62
N VAL A 254 -32.42 17.82 12.47
CA VAL A 254 -31.77 17.13 13.59
C VAL A 254 -30.27 17.38 13.59
N VAL A 255 -29.58 17.19 12.46
CA VAL A 255 -28.13 17.38 12.36
C VAL A 255 -27.76 18.86 12.25
N GLY A 256 -28.46 19.60 11.38
CA GLY A 256 -28.21 21.03 11.16
C GLY A 256 -26.96 21.34 10.33
N SER A 257 -26.56 22.62 10.38
CA SER A 257 -25.49 23.20 9.55
C SER A 257 -24.17 23.40 10.30
N CYS A 258 -23.06 23.48 9.55
CA CYS A 258 -21.72 23.79 10.07
C CYS A 258 -21.32 25.22 9.67
N ALA A 259 -20.54 25.92 10.50
CA ALA A 259 -19.92 27.18 10.07
C ALA A 259 -18.58 26.90 9.37
N ALA A 260 -18.22 27.75 8.42
CA ALA A 260 -16.98 27.60 7.67
C ALA A 260 -15.75 27.89 8.54
N GLY A 261 -14.69 27.12 8.35
CA GLY A 261 -13.43 27.28 9.08
C GLY A 261 -13.44 26.68 10.49
N GLU A 262 -14.55 26.05 10.92
CA GLU A 262 -14.61 25.35 12.20
C GLU A 262 -13.73 24.09 12.19
N THR A 263 -13.03 23.88 13.29
CA THR A 263 -12.27 22.65 13.57
C THR A 263 -12.93 21.90 14.71
N TYR A 264 -13.33 20.66 14.46
CA TYR A 264 -13.94 19.80 15.47
C TYR A 264 -12.96 18.71 15.91
N PRO A 265 -12.60 18.64 17.20
CA PRO A 265 -11.93 17.45 17.72
C PRO A 265 -12.80 16.21 17.57
N ILE A 266 -12.19 15.05 17.30
CA ILE A 266 -12.92 13.77 17.15
C ILE A 266 -13.80 13.48 18.37
N ALA A 267 -13.28 13.73 19.57
CA ALA A 267 -14.00 13.51 20.81
C ALA A 267 -14.89 14.69 21.23
N SER A 268 -15.33 15.53 20.28
CA SER A 268 -16.26 16.63 20.56
C SER A 268 -17.71 16.28 20.22
N TRP A 269 -18.64 16.81 21.01
CA TRP A 269 -20.08 16.72 20.72
C TRP A 269 -20.43 17.30 19.35
N SER A 270 -19.77 18.39 18.95
CA SER A 270 -19.97 19.01 17.64
C SER A 270 -19.59 18.06 16.50
N TYR A 271 -18.45 17.38 16.57
CA TYR A 271 -18.05 16.37 15.58
C TYR A 271 -19.06 15.21 15.53
N LEU A 272 -19.38 14.64 16.69
CA LEU A 272 -20.28 13.49 16.78
C LEU A 272 -21.66 13.81 16.22
N HIS A 273 -22.20 14.98 16.55
CA HIS A 273 -23.53 15.37 16.14
C HIS A 273 -23.60 15.85 14.69
N LYS A 274 -22.63 16.67 14.23
CA LYS A 274 -22.69 17.30 12.90
C LYS A 274 -22.08 16.47 11.78
N VAL A 275 -21.09 15.64 12.08
CA VAL A 275 -20.31 14.87 11.09
C VAL A 275 -20.61 13.37 11.21
N TRP A 276 -20.40 12.75 12.38
CA TRP A 276 -20.61 11.30 12.53
C TRP A 276 -22.08 10.90 12.38
N LEU A 277 -23.01 11.58 13.06
CA LEU A 277 -24.45 11.28 12.97
C LEU A 277 -24.97 11.50 11.54
N ARG A 278 -24.45 12.51 10.83
CA ARG A 278 -24.74 12.73 9.40
C ARG A 278 -24.36 11.51 8.57
N GLN A 279 -23.12 11.05 8.69
CA GLN A 279 -22.64 9.87 7.97
C GLN A 279 -23.49 8.63 8.30
N LEU A 280 -23.83 8.45 9.58
CA LEU A 280 -24.68 7.35 10.03
C LEU A 280 -26.08 7.41 9.41
N ILE A 281 -26.71 8.59 9.36
CA ILE A 281 -28.04 8.77 8.74
C ILE A 281 -27.97 8.46 7.25
N VAL A 282 -27.01 9.03 6.52
CA VAL A 282 -26.89 8.83 5.07
C VAL A 282 -26.57 7.38 4.72
N SER A 283 -25.62 6.75 5.43
CA SER A 283 -25.27 5.35 5.22
C SER A 283 -26.43 4.42 5.56
N SER A 284 -27.23 4.75 6.59
CA SER A 284 -28.37 3.93 6.98
C SER A 284 -29.47 3.86 5.93
N PHE A 285 -29.65 4.94 5.17
CA PHE A 285 -30.63 5.02 4.08
C PHE A 285 -29.99 4.91 2.69
N HIS A 286 -28.77 4.38 2.57
CA HIS A 286 -28.04 4.30 1.29
C HIS A 286 -28.88 3.70 0.14
N HIS A 287 -29.64 2.62 0.39
CA HIS A 287 -30.51 2.03 -0.65
C HIS A 287 -31.68 2.93 -1.08
N ALA A 288 -32.14 3.84 -0.22
CA ALA A 288 -33.16 4.82 -0.62
C ALA A 288 -32.58 5.76 -1.69
N TRP A 289 -31.28 6.05 -1.65
CA TRP A 289 -30.59 6.88 -2.62
C TRP A 289 -30.33 6.19 -3.97
N LEU A 290 -30.58 4.88 -4.09
CA LEU A 290 -30.67 4.18 -5.38
C LEU A 290 -31.97 4.50 -6.12
N LEU A 291 -32.97 5.07 -5.43
CA LEU A 291 -34.19 5.55 -6.07
C LEU A 291 -33.84 6.68 -7.05
N PRO A 292 -33.35 7.85 -6.63
CA PRO A 292 -32.90 8.87 -7.57
C PRO A 292 -31.73 8.39 -8.42
N THR A 293 -31.77 8.64 -9.73
CA THR A 293 -30.69 8.32 -10.66
C THR A 293 -29.66 9.45 -10.73
N GLY A 294 -28.47 9.17 -11.28
CA GLY A 294 -27.50 10.22 -11.59
C GLY A 294 -28.13 11.31 -12.48
N TYR A 295 -27.87 12.58 -12.15
CA TYR A 295 -28.35 13.77 -12.86
C TYR A 295 -29.86 14.09 -12.77
N ASP A 296 -30.55 13.63 -11.72
CA ASP A 296 -31.96 13.97 -11.44
C ASP A 296 -32.16 15.48 -11.16
N TYR A 297 -33.26 16.07 -11.67
CA TYR A 297 -33.62 17.48 -11.45
C TYR A 297 -33.74 17.85 -9.96
N LEU A 298 -34.01 16.88 -9.10
CA LEU A 298 -34.20 17.09 -7.68
C LEU A 298 -32.88 17.40 -6.95
N TYR A 299 -31.72 17.07 -7.51
CA TYR A 299 -30.42 17.19 -6.84
C TYR A 299 -30.08 18.65 -6.45
N PRO A 300 -30.06 19.62 -7.40
CA PRO A 300 -29.84 21.03 -7.04
C PRO A 300 -30.85 21.55 -6.02
N PHE A 301 -32.13 21.14 -6.14
CA PHE A 301 -33.17 21.54 -5.19
C PHE A 301 -32.90 21.03 -3.77
N ILE A 302 -32.57 19.74 -3.62
CA ILE A 302 -32.20 19.14 -2.33
C ILE A 302 -31.01 19.86 -1.71
N LEU A 303 -29.96 20.10 -2.50
CA LEU A 303 -28.75 20.76 -2.01
C LEU A 303 -29.05 22.20 -1.55
N ARG A 304 -29.80 22.97 -2.33
CA ARG A 304 -30.26 24.32 -1.94
C ARG A 304 -31.09 24.28 -0.65
N TRP A 305 -32.01 23.33 -0.53
CA TRP A 305 -32.84 23.18 0.67
C TRP A 305 -32.02 22.86 1.92
N LEU A 306 -30.94 22.09 1.78
CA LEU A 306 -29.98 21.81 2.84
C LEU A 306 -28.99 22.97 3.11
N GLY A 307 -29.01 24.02 2.29
CA GLY A 307 -28.27 25.28 2.49
C GLY A 307 -27.08 25.50 1.55
N ALA A 308 -26.87 24.65 0.55
CA ALA A 308 -25.83 24.84 -0.46
C ALA A 308 -26.16 26.01 -1.41
N GLN A 309 -25.13 26.67 -1.93
CA GLN A 309 -25.27 27.70 -2.97
C GLN A 309 -25.11 27.03 -4.34
N VAL A 310 -26.21 26.60 -4.95
CA VAL A 310 -26.20 25.86 -6.23
C VAL A 310 -26.99 26.61 -7.27
N GLU A 311 -26.32 27.02 -8.34
CA GLU A 311 -26.94 27.64 -9.52
C GLU A 311 -27.70 26.62 -10.37
N ASP A 312 -28.41 27.10 -11.39
CA ASP A 312 -29.11 26.23 -12.33
C ASP A 312 -28.13 25.58 -13.32
N ASN A 313 -28.54 24.48 -13.95
CA ASN A 313 -27.70 23.67 -14.86
C ASN A 313 -26.44 23.05 -14.21
N VAL A 314 -26.53 22.69 -12.94
CA VAL A 314 -25.53 21.86 -12.24
C VAL A 314 -25.91 20.39 -12.33
N LYS A 315 -24.94 19.55 -12.72
CA LYS A 315 -25.17 18.12 -13.00
C LYS A 315 -24.27 17.26 -12.13
N LEU A 316 -24.86 16.58 -11.16
CA LEU A 316 -24.13 15.76 -10.22
C LEU A 316 -24.50 14.29 -10.37
N ALA A 317 -23.48 13.43 -10.42
CA ALA A 317 -23.62 12.01 -10.18
C ALA A 317 -23.65 11.72 -8.68
N GLU A 318 -24.40 10.70 -8.25
CA GLU A 318 -24.37 10.13 -6.88
C GLU A 318 -24.58 11.17 -5.74
N ILE A 319 -25.84 11.55 -5.48
CA ILE A 319 -26.14 12.56 -4.45
C ILE A 319 -25.74 12.15 -3.02
N ASP A 320 -25.75 10.86 -2.70
CA ASP A 320 -25.45 10.36 -1.35
C ASP A 320 -24.03 10.74 -0.90
N ILE A 321 -23.09 10.85 -1.83
CA ILE A 321 -21.75 11.36 -1.54
C ILE A 321 -21.83 12.81 -1.06
N PHE A 322 -22.59 13.68 -1.74
CA PHE A 322 -22.75 15.08 -1.32
C PHE A 322 -23.48 15.21 0.03
N LEU A 323 -24.46 14.34 0.30
CA LEU A 323 -25.24 14.36 1.54
C LEU A 323 -24.44 13.91 2.76
N SER A 324 -23.44 13.07 2.55
CA SER A 324 -22.52 12.58 3.59
C SER A 324 -21.72 13.72 4.25
N TYR A 325 -21.76 14.92 3.67
CA TYR A 325 -21.00 16.09 4.11
C TYR A 325 -21.89 17.30 4.42
N PRO A 326 -21.38 18.30 5.17
CA PRO A 326 -22.09 19.56 5.42
C PRO A 326 -22.34 20.34 4.12
N THR A 327 -23.45 20.00 3.44
CA THR A 327 -23.83 20.57 2.14
C THR A 327 -23.96 22.09 2.15
N ASN A 328 -24.20 22.70 3.31
CA ASN A 328 -24.31 24.15 3.46
C ASN A 328 -22.99 24.92 3.20
N LEU A 329 -21.88 24.21 3.02
CA LEU A 329 -20.57 24.77 2.70
C LEU A 329 -20.13 24.47 1.26
N LEU A 330 -21.10 24.18 0.39
CA LEU A 330 -20.88 23.90 -1.01
C LEU A 330 -21.40 25.05 -1.88
N LYS A 331 -20.52 25.60 -2.74
CA LYS A 331 -20.87 26.57 -3.78
C LYS A 331 -20.59 25.97 -5.16
N LEU A 332 -21.64 25.82 -5.96
CA LEU A 332 -21.62 25.26 -7.31
C LEU A 332 -22.22 26.27 -8.28
N GLU A 333 -21.43 26.74 -9.23
CA GLU A 333 -21.89 27.65 -10.28
C GLU A 333 -22.39 26.89 -11.52
N THR A 334 -22.99 27.63 -12.45
CA THR A 334 -23.60 27.11 -13.69
C THR A 334 -22.65 26.18 -14.45
N GLY A 335 -23.18 25.03 -14.90
CA GLY A 335 -22.45 24.10 -15.77
C GLY A 335 -21.43 23.22 -15.05
N VAL A 336 -21.32 23.28 -13.72
CA VAL A 336 -20.52 22.32 -12.95
C VAL A 336 -21.07 20.91 -13.18
N THR A 337 -20.18 19.99 -13.55
CA THR A 337 -20.52 18.59 -13.81
C THR A 337 -19.63 17.67 -12.99
N SER A 338 -20.22 16.72 -12.25
CA SER A 338 -19.49 15.65 -11.57
C SER A 338 -19.77 14.29 -12.18
N PHE A 339 -18.74 13.48 -12.35
CA PHE A 339 -18.84 12.08 -12.77
C PHE A 339 -18.80 11.14 -11.55
N GLY A 340 -18.59 9.84 -11.79
CA GLY A 340 -18.73 8.79 -10.78
C GLY A 340 -17.69 8.88 -9.64
N TYR A 341 -18.13 8.57 -8.43
CA TYR A 341 -17.26 8.44 -7.24
C TYR A 341 -16.42 9.69 -6.88
N VAL A 342 -16.89 10.90 -7.18
CA VAL A 342 -16.26 12.14 -6.69
C VAL A 342 -16.41 12.21 -5.17
N LEU A 343 -15.31 12.34 -4.43
CA LEU A 343 -15.36 12.45 -2.97
C LEU A 343 -15.09 13.88 -2.54
N LEU A 344 -16.05 14.48 -1.84
CA LEU A 344 -15.78 15.68 -1.06
C LEU A 344 -15.21 15.20 0.27
N VAL A 345 -13.93 15.42 0.53
CA VAL A 345 -13.37 14.90 1.77
C VAL A 345 -13.93 15.75 2.91
N PRO A 346 -14.68 15.14 3.86
CA PRO A 346 -15.48 15.86 4.87
C PRO A 346 -14.66 16.87 5.66
N THR A 347 -13.39 16.53 5.85
CA THR A 347 -12.54 17.10 6.86
C THR A 347 -11.09 16.86 6.47
N ALA A 348 -10.31 17.92 6.26
CA ALA A 348 -8.87 17.80 6.31
C ALA A 348 -8.51 17.60 7.79
N MET A 349 -7.97 16.42 8.14
CA MET A 349 -7.41 16.25 9.47
C MET A 349 -6.22 17.20 9.59
N THR A 350 -6.30 18.14 10.51
CA THR A 350 -5.20 19.03 10.80
C THR A 350 -4.02 18.20 11.33
N LEU A 351 -2.81 18.76 11.27
CA LEU A 351 -1.62 18.13 11.86
C LEU A 351 -1.80 17.83 13.36
N GLU A 352 -2.73 18.54 14.03
CA GLU A 352 -3.11 18.35 15.43
C GLU A 352 -4.17 17.26 15.65
N GLY A 353 -4.72 16.65 14.59
CA GLY A 353 -5.73 15.60 14.68
C GLY A 353 -7.19 16.07 14.77
N ASP A 354 -7.45 17.35 14.51
CA ASP A 354 -8.80 17.93 14.50
C ASP A 354 -9.39 17.92 13.08
N HIS A 355 -10.71 17.85 12.98
CA HIS A 355 -11.43 17.80 11.72
C HIS A 355 -11.85 19.20 11.28
N ARG A 356 -11.22 19.75 10.23
CA ARG A 356 -11.60 21.07 9.69
C ARG A 356 -12.68 20.96 8.63
N VAL A 357 -13.78 21.70 8.79
CA VAL A 357 -14.81 21.85 7.76
C VAL A 357 -14.75 23.27 7.18
N ASP A 358 -14.82 23.39 5.86
CA ASP A 358 -14.66 24.68 5.17
C ASP A 358 -15.37 24.66 3.81
N TRP A 359 -15.47 25.81 3.16
CA TRP A 359 -16.10 25.95 1.85
C TRP A 359 -15.41 25.13 0.78
N ILE A 360 -16.21 24.58 -0.14
CA ILE A 360 -15.76 24.08 -1.43
C ILE A 360 -16.48 24.90 -2.49
N THR A 361 -15.70 25.59 -3.34
CA THR A 361 -16.24 26.44 -4.41
C THR A 361 -15.78 25.91 -5.77
N LEU A 362 -16.75 25.59 -6.61
CA LEU A 362 -16.55 25.18 -7.99
C LEU A 362 -17.18 26.22 -8.91
N SER A 363 -16.33 26.96 -9.63
CA SER A 363 -16.79 27.97 -10.56
C SER A 363 -17.33 27.39 -11.87
N SER A 364 -17.94 28.27 -12.65
CA SER A 364 -18.72 27.94 -13.83
C SER A 364 -18.00 26.99 -14.78
N HIS A 365 -18.71 25.98 -15.30
CA HIS A 365 -18.21 24.99 -16.26
C HIS A 365 -17.04 24.11 -15.77
N THR A 366 -16.88 23.94 -14.46
CA THR A 366 -15.90 23.00 -13.89
C THR A 366 -16.35 21.54 -14.03
N ASN A 367 -15.48 20.66 -14.52
CA ASN A 367 -15.73 19.22 -14.67
C ASN A 367 -14.90 18.42 -13.67
N LEU A 368 -15.54 17.51 -12.93
CA LEU A 368 -14.89 16.64 -11.94
C LEU A 368 -14.83 15.19 -12.42
N GLY A 369 -13.63 14.72 -12.74
CA GLY A 369 -13.32 13.35 -13.13
C GLY A 369 -13.56 12.31 -12.04
N ASN A 370 -13.53 11.04 -12.45
CA ASN A 370 -13.85 9.91 -11.57
C ASN A 370 -12.81 9.77 -10.45
N PHE A 371 -13.26 9.40 -9.25
CA PHE A 371 -12.40 9.14 -8.08
C PHE A 371 -11.50 10.32 -7.67
N CYS A 372 -11.82 11.56 -8.07
CA CYS A 372 -11.12 12.73 -7.54
C CYS A 372 -11.56 13.04 -6.10
N SER A 373 -10.69 13.69 -5.34
CA SER A 373 -10.98 14.17 -3.99
C SER A 373 -10.80 15.68 -3.90
N ILE A 374 -11.87 16.39 -3.52
CA ILE A 374 -11.84 17.83 -3.29
C ILE A 374 -11.81 18.08 -1.78
N LEU A 375 -10.74 18.68 -1.28
CA LEU A 375 -10.56 18.94 0.14
C LEU A 375 -11.22 20.26 0.58
N PRO A 376 -11.52 20.45 1.88
CA PRO A 376 -12.08 21.68 2.40
C PRO A 376 -11.18 22.90 2.14
N GLY A 377 -11.79 24.04 1.81
CA GLY A 377 -11.11 25.30 1.52
C GLY A 377 -10.63 25.43 0.08
N SER A 378 -11.01 24.49 -0.80
CA SER A 378 -10.65 24.51 -2.22
C SER A 378 -11.53 25.48 -3.01
N HIS A 379 -10.90 26.25 -3.89
CA HIS A 379 -11.57 27.16 -4.83
C HIS A 379 -11.01 26.90 -6.23
N LEU A 380 -11.85 26.42 -7.14
CA LEU A 380 -11.48 26.20 -8.54
C LEU A 380 -12.12 27.28 -9.41
N ALA A 381 -11.30 27.92 -10.25
CA ALA A 381 -11.74 28.88 -11.27
C ALA A 381 -12.60 28.20 -12.36
N SER A 382 -13.16 29.01 -13.25
CA SER A 382 -14.04 28.55 -14.32
C SER A 382 -13.34 27.63 -15.33
N HIS A 383 -14.14 26.88 -16.09
CA HIS A 383 -13.72 26.01 -17.20
C HIS A 383 -12.66 24.95 -16.86
N ASN A 384 -12.48 24.65 -15.58
CA ASN A 384 -11.45 23.73 -15.13
C ASN A 384 -11.87 22.27 -15.30
N MET A 385 -10.88 21.41 -15.52
CA MET A 385 -11.07 19.96 -15.54
C MET A 385 -10.19 19.31 -14.48
N VAL A 386 -10.82 18.64 -13.52
CA VAL A 386 -10.13 17.80 -12.54
C VAL A 386 -10.06 16.38 -13.11
N GLY A 387 -8.86 15.88 -13.36
CA GLY A 387 -8.64 14.55 -13.90
C GLY A 387 -9.03 13.43 -12.92
N ASN A 388 -9.02 12.19 -13.43
CA ASN A 388 -9.22 11.02 -12.59
C ASN A 388 -8.11 10.90 -11.53
N LEU A 389 -8.41 10.31 -10.37
CA LEU A 389 -7.45 10.13 -9.27
C LEU A 389 -6.69 11.41 -8.87
N THR A 390 -7.36 12.57 -8.90
CA THR A 390 -6.73 13.86 -8.63
C THR A 390 -7.19 14.42 -7.29
N ARG A 391 -6.25 14.98 -6.51
CA ARG A 391 -6.55 15.58 -5.20
C ARG A 391 -6.38 17.09 -5.23
N ILE A 392 -7.49 17.81 -5.16
CA ILE A 392 -7.53 19.28 -5.08
C ILE A 392 -7.49 19.71 -3.62
N THR A 393 -6.63 20.68 -3.33
CA THR A 393 -6.41 21.21 -1.98
C THR A 393 -6.56 22.73 -1.98
N ARG A 394 -6.60 23.35 -0.80
CA ARG A 394 -6.60 24.81 -0.67
C ARG A 394 -5.35 25.50 -1.22
N GLU A 395 -4.25 24.76 -1.34
CA GLU A 395 -2.96 25.24 -1.86
C GLU A 395 -2.87 25.08 -3.38
N THR A 396 -3.86 24.44 -3.99
CA THR A 396 -3.94 24.26 -5.44
C THR A 396 -4.31 25.59 -6.08
N ASN A 397 -3.31 26.28 -6.63
CA ASN A 397 -3.53 27.46 -7.45
C ASN A 397 -4.29 27.07 -8.73
N SER A 398 -5.32 27.85 -9.06
CA SER A 398 -6.22 27.57 -10.17
C SER A 398 -6.44 28.81 -11.02
N ASN A 399 -6.14 28.69 -12.31
CA ASN A 399 -6.51 29.66 -13.33
C ASN A 399 -7.70 29.15 -14.14
N ASP A 400 -8.27 30.01 -14.98
CA ASP A 400 -9.35 29.64 -15.90
C ASP A 400 -8.86 28.67 -16.98
N GLY A 401 -9.57 27.56 -17.19
CA GLY A 401 -9.28 26.56 -18.23
C GLY A 401 -8.16 25.56 -17.91
N ASP A 402 -7.64 25.54 -16.68
CA ASP A 402 -6.63 24.59 -16.22
C ASP A 402 -7.16 23.15 -16.19
N VAL A 403 -6.26 22.20 -16.50
CA VAL A 403 -6.51 20.77 -16.36
C VAL A 403 -5.60 20.20 -15.27
N PHE A 404 -6.18 19.68 -14.20
CA PHE A 404 -5.45 19.16 -13.05
C PHE A 404 -5.29 17.65 -13.11
N ILE A 405 -4.10 17.16 -12.75
CA ILE A 405 -3.84 15.73 -12.55
C ILE A 405 -2.91 15.50 -11.34
N GLY A 406 -3.10 14.37 -10.65
CA GLY A 406 -2.16 13.86 -9.65
C GLY A 406 -2.49 14.17 -8.19
N VAL A 407 -1.61 13.67 -7.31
CA VAL A 407 -1.71 13.79 -5.85
C VAL A 407 -0.33 14.18 -5.30
N PRO A 408 -0.10 15.46 -4.93
CA PRO A 408 -1.02 16.60 -5.05
C PRO A 408 -1.29 17.00 -6.51
N ALA A 409 -2.45 17.64 -6.75
CA ALA A 409 -2.83 18.10 -8.09
C ALA A 409 -1.84 19.10 -8.67
N ARG A 410 -1.48 18.91 -9.95
CA ARG A 410 -0.67 19.83 -10.75
C ARG A 410 -1.43 20.20 -12.02
N ALA A 411 -1.37 21.47 -12.41
CA ALA A 411 -1.89 21.91 -13.71
C ALA A 411 -1.03 21.31 -14.84
N MET A 412 -1.68 20.79 -15.86
CA MET A 412 -1.01 20.31 -17.07
C MET A 412 -0.53 21.50 -17.92
N PRO A 413 0.52 21.29 -18.76
CA PRO A 413 1.09 22.37 -19.57
C PRO A 413 0.17 22.86 -20.71
N PHE A 414 -1.03 22.27 -20.84
CA PHE A 414 -2.04 22.68 -21.81
C PHE A 414 -3.35 22.99 -21.08
N GLN A 415 -4.08 23.95 -21.63
CA GLN A 415 -5.42 24.31 -21.18
C GLN A 415 -6.47 23.67 -22.08
N MET A 416 -7.66 23.48 -21.53
CA MET A 416 -8.78 23.10 -22.38
C MET A 416 -9.14 24.24 -23.34
N PRO A 417 -9.38 23.95 -24.62
CA PRO A 417 -9.94 24.95 -25.53
C PRO A 417 -11.28 25.41 -24.97
N ILE A 418 -11.40 26.71 -24.70
CA ILE A 418 -12.67 27.36 -24.34
C ILE A 418 -13.55 27.32 -25.60
N ARG A 419 -14.30 26.24 -25.78
CA ARG A 419 -15.37 26.20 -26.78
C ARG A 419 -16.67 26.55 -26.08
N GLU A 420 -17.42 27.47 -26.66
CA GLU A 420 -18.82 27.69 -26.28
C GLU A 420 -19.52 26.34 -26.26
N ALA A 421 -20.08 26.01 -25.10
CA ALA A 421 -20.69 24.73 -24.82
C ALA A 421 -21.68 24.37 -25.94
N MET A 422 -21.36 23.35 -26.74
CA MET A 422 -22.40 22.68 -27.53
C MET A 422 -23.48 22.23 -26.56
N LYS A 423 -24.76 22.44 -26.94
CA LYS A 423 -25.96 22.08 -26.18
C LYS A 423 -25.73 20.85 -25.33
N ASP A 424 -25.89 21.04 -24.03
CA ASP A 424 -25.76 20.03 -23.00
C ASP A 424 -26.47 18.71 -23.38
N GLN A 425 -25.69 17.66 -23.67
CA GLN A 425 -26.23 16.34 -24.05
C GLN A 425 -26.69 15.48 -22.87
N ILE A 426 -26.39 15.88 -21.63
CA ILE A 426 -26.84 15.16 -20.43
C ILE A 426 -28.22 15.69 -20.04
N GLU A 427 -29.28 14.99 -20.42
CA GLU A 427 -30.64 15.34 -20.02
C GLU A 427 -30.88 14.93 -18.57
N SER A 428 -31.53 15.81 -17.81
CA SER A 428 -31.94 15.53 -16.44
C SER A 428 -33.23 14.74 -16.42
N ILE A 429 -33.31 13.76 -15.53
CA ILE A 429 -34.46 12.86 -15.43
C ILE A 429 -35.47 13.42 -14.42
N PRO A 430 -36.78 13.49 -14.75
CA PRO A 430 -37.83 13.83 -13.80
C PRO A 430 -38.02 12.76 -12.72
N PHE A 431 -38.12 13.19 -11.46
CA PHE A 431 -38.27 12.29 -10.29
C PHE A 431 -39.46 11.31 -10.37
N TRP A 432 -40.56 11.66 -11.05
CA TRP A 432 -41.68 10.73 -11.20
C TRP A 432 -41.35 9.56 -12.12
N GLN A 433 -40.56 9.80 -13.19
CA GLN A 433 -40.08 8.74 -14.08
C GLN A 433 -39.12 7.82 -13.34
N THR A 434 -38.25 8.41 -12.52
CA THR A 434 -37.37 7.70 -11.59
C THR A 434 -38.16 6.76 -10.67
N CYS A 435 -39.24 7.25 -10.04
CA CYS A 435 -40.10 6.42 -9.18
C CYS A 435 -40.80 5.32 -9.95
N PHE A 436 -41.35 5.63 -11.13
CA PHE A 436 -42.05 4.68 -11.97
C PHE A 436 -41.12 3.57 -12.48
N SER A 437 -39.95 3.93 -13.02
CA SER A 437 -38.95 2.98 -13.49
C SER A 437 -38.43 2.09 -12.37
N HIS A 438 -38.25 2.65 -11.16
CA HIS A 438 -37.90 1.87 -9.97
C HIS A 438 -38.97 0.84 -9.62
N TYR A 439 -40.23 1.26 -9.53
CA TYR A 439 -41.34 0.36 -9.21
C TYR A 439 -41.46 -0.79 -10.22
N ILE A 440 -41.47 -0.47 -11.52
CA ILE A 440 -41.57 -1.47 -12.58
C ILE A 440 -40.38 -2.43 -12.57
N SER A 441 -39.16 -1.91 -12.38
CA SER A 441 -37.95 -2.75 -12.25
C SER A 441 -38.08 -3.74 -11.08
N LYS A 442 -38.55 -3.29 -9.91
CA LYS A 442 -38.76 -4.17 -8.75
C LYS A 442 -39.87 -5.20 -8.99
N CYS A 443 -40.96 -4.82 -9.65
CA CYS A 443 -42.00 -5.77 -10.06
C CYS A 443 -41.44 -6.90 -10.91
N LEU A 444 -40.62 -6.56 -11.92
CA LEU A 444 -39.97 -7.53 -12.79
C LEU A 444 -38.99 -8.41 -12.02
N LEU A 445 -38.08 -7.81 -11.24
CA LEU A 445 -37.10 -8.54 -10.43
C LEU A 445 -37.80 -9.53 -9.49
N ILE A 446 -38.72 -9.04 -8.64
CA ILE A 446 -39.39 -9.89 -7.66
C ILE A 446 -40.25 -10.94 -8.37
N GLY A 447 -40.89 -10.60 -9.50
CA GLY A 447 -41.64 -11.54 -10.32
C GLY A 447 -40.80 -12.69 -10.88
N ILE A 448 -39.59 -12.40 -11.37
CA ILE A 448 -38.62 -13.40 -11.85
C ILE A 448 -38.25 -14.35 -10.71
N TYR A 449 -37.83 -13.81 -9.56
CA TYR A 449 -37.39 -14.64 -8.44
C TYR A 449 -38.54 -15.40 -7.77
N TRP A 450 -39.75 -14.85 -7.78
CA TRP A 450 -40.95 -15.51 -7.28
C TRP A 450 -41.38 -16.69 -8.15
N SER A 451 -41.38 -16.53 -9.48
CA SER A 451 -41.83 -17.56 -10.42
C SER A 451 -40.78 -18.66 -10.65
N CYS A 452 -39.50 -18.30 -10.66
CA CYS A 452 -38.41 -19.20 -11.01
C CYS A 452 -37.62 -19.71 -9.78
N GLY A 453 -37.88 -19.14 -8.61
CA GLY A 453 -37.17 -19.48 -7.37
C GLY A 453 -35.72 -19.00 -7.35
N LEU A 454 -35.05 -19.18 -6.20
CA LEU A 454 -33.70 -18.66 -5.93
C LEU A 454 -32.59 -19.32 -6.76
N VAL A 455 -32.84 -20.47 -7.39
CA VAL A 455 -31.84 -21.19 -8.21
C VAL A 455 -31.90 -20.75 -9.67
N SER A 456 -33.08 -20.77 -10.28
CA SER A 456 -33.22 -20.44 -11.70
C SER A 456 -33.50 -18.95 -11.97
N GLY A 457 -34.01 -18.22 -10.98
CA GLY A 457 -34.21 -16.76 -11.03
C GLY A 457 -32.94 -15.98 -11.40
N PRO A 458 -31.80 -16.19 -10.71
CA PRO A 458 -30.54 -15.53 -11.07
C PRO A 458 -30.08 -15.79 -12.52
N ILE A 459 -30.28 -17.02 -13.01
CA ILE A 459 -29.91 -17.41 -14.38
C ILE A 459 -30.78 -16.64 -15.38
N ILE A 460 -32.09 -16.58 -15.14
CA ILE A 460 -33.04 -15.87 -16.00
C ILE A 460 -32.79 -14.37 -15.97
N HIS A 461 -32.57 -13.78 -14.80
CA HIS A 461 -32.21 -12.37 -14.66
C HIS A 461 -30.92 -12.06 -15.41
N THR A 462 -29.91 -12.94 -15.32
CA THR A 462 -28.68 -12.83 -16.11
C THR A 462 -28.94 -12.87 -17.62
N ILE A 463 -29.76 -13.82 -18.10
CA ILE A 463 -30.13 -13.92 -19.52
C ILE A 463 -30.84 -12.65 -19.99
N ILE A 464 -31.76 -12.11 -19.19
CA ILE A 464 -32.49 -10.88 -19.48
C ILE A 464 -31.50 -9.72 -19.64
N VAL A 465 -30.61 -9.52 -18.67
CA VAL A 465 -29.59 -8.46 -18.72
C VAL A 465 -28.66 -8.61 -19.92
N CYS A 466 -28.15 -9.83 -20.17
CA CYS A 466 -27.29 -10.12 -21.33
C CYS A 466 -28.02 -9.93 -22.68
N SER A 467 -29.35 -10.12 -22.68
CA SER A 467 -30.15 -9.93 -23.89
C SER A 467 -30.32 -8.44 -24.17
N PHE A 468 -30.50 -7.59 -23.16
CA PHE A 468 -30.77 -6.18 -23.39
C PHE A 468 -29.66 -5.41 -24.10
N ASP A 469 -28.38 -5.74 -23.91
CA ASP A 469 -27.30 -5.09 -24.68
C ASP A 469 -27.44 -5.28 -26.19
N ARG A 470 -28.04 -6.40 -26.63
CA ARG A 470 -28.39 -6.62 -28.04
C ARG A 470 -29.57 -5.79 -28.52
N TRP A 471 -30.46 -5.38 -27.61
CA TRP A 471 -31.70 -4.67 -27.92
C TRP A 471 -31.59 -3.16 -27.68
N LYS A 472 -30.54 -2.71 -26.98
CA LYS A 472 -30.23 -1.31 -26.68
C LYS A 472 -30.32 -0.36 -27.89
N PRO A 473 -29.88 -0.74 -29.11
CA PRO A 473 -30.02 0.11 -30.30
C PRO A 473 -31.47 0.35 -30.76
N TYR A 474 -32.44 -0.42 -30.22
CA TYR A 474 -33.85 -0.37 -30.62
C TYR A 474 -34.75 0.22 -29.53
N ALA A 475 -34.18 0.62 -28.39
CA ALA A 475 -34.91 1.18 -27.26
C ALA A 475 -34.78 2.71 -27.26
N ASP A 476 -35.47 3.40 -28.17
CA ASP A 476 -35.53 4.87 -28.24
C ASP A 476 -36.44 5.49 -27.13
N ASN A 477 -36.64 4.78 -26.01
CA ASN A 477 -37.51 5.23 -24.92
C ASN A 477 -36.73 5.30 -23.60
N GLU A 478 -36.60 6.51 -23.08
CA GLU A 478 -35.88 6.85 -21.85
C GLU A 478 -36.35 6.05 -20.62
N ILE A 479 -37.66 5.80 -20.49
CA ILE A 479 -38.21 5.02 -19.36
C ILE A 479 -37.77 3.56 -19.44
N ILE A 480 -37.78 2.98 -20.63
CA ILE A 480 -37.34 1.60 -20.84
C ILE A 480 -35.84 1.49 -20.54
N GLU A 481 -35.05 2.45 -20.98
CA GLU A 481 -33.62 2.50 -20.67
C GLU A 481 -33.37 2.58 -19.16
N GLN A 482 -34.12 3.42 -18.44
CA GLN A 482 -34.02 3.49 -16.97
C GLN A 482 -34.39 2.17 -16.29
N ILE A 483 -35.46 1.50 -16.72
CA ILE A 483 -35.85 0.19 -16.17
C ILE A 483 -34.73 -0.82 -16.39
N ILE A 484 -34.13 -0.87 -17.58
CA ILE A 484 -33.03 -1.76 -17.90
C ILE A 484 -31.81 -1.45 -17.04
N ARG A 485 -31.41 -0.18 -16.94
CA ARG A 485 -30.28 0.25 -16.09
C ARG A 485 -30.50 -0.15 -14.62
N ARG A 486 -31.73 -0.06 -14.11
CA ARG A 486 -32.06 -0.50 -12.75
C ARG A 486 -31.99 -2.01 -12.58
N LEU A 487 -32.48 -2.78 -13.57
CA LEU A 487 -32.33 -4.24 -13.57
C LEU A 487 -30.87 -4.67 -13.64
N GLN A 488 -30.02 -3.90 -14.33
CA GLN A 488 -28.57 -4.09 -14.34
C GLN A 488 -27.97 -3.82 -12.96
N VAL A 489 -28.24 -2.66 -12.35
CA VAL A 489 -27.79 -2.35 -10.98
C VAL A 489 -28.23 -3.40 -9.97
N ASP A 490 -29.48 -3.89 -10.08
CA ASP A 490 -29.98 -4.97 -9.24
C ASP A 490 -29.23 -6.28 -9.47
N HIS A 491 -28.90 -6.61 -10.72
CA HIS A 491 -28.10 -7.78 -11.08
C HIS A 491 -26.69 -7.70 -10.49
N GLU A 492 -26.08 -6.51 -10.55
CA GLU A 492 -24.77 -6.24 -9.96
C GLU A 492 -24.78 -6.46 -8.44
N ILE A 493 -25.78 -5.91 -7.76
CA ILE A 493 -25.94 -6.01 -6.29
C ILE A 493 -26.27 -7.45 -5.85
N PHE A 494 -27.24 -8.12 -6.48
CA PHE A 494 -27.75 -9.41 -5.97
C PHE A 494 -27.05 -10.64 -6.51
N ILE A 495 -26.41 -10.55 -7.68
CA ILE A 495 -25.78 -11.71 -8.34
C ILE A 495 -24.28 -11.49 -8.44
N CYS A 496 -23.85 -10.39 -9.08
CA CYS A 496 -22.44 -10.21 -9.39
C CYS A 496 -21.56 -10.05 -8.14
N SER A 497 -22.11 -9.46 -7.08
CA SER A 497 -21.45 -9.34 -5.77
C SER A 497 -20.98 -10.70 -5.20
N PHE A 498 -21.63 -11.82 -5.57
CA PHE A 498 -21.21 -13.17 -5.18
C PHE A 498 -20.21 -13.82 -6.15
N LEU A 499 -20.14 -13.35 -7.39
CA LEU A 499 -19.32 -13.95 -8.45
C LEU A 499 -17.90 -13.37 -8.50
N GLY A 500 -17.64 -12.26 -7.81
CA GLY A 500 -16.34 -11.63 -7.82
C GLY A 500 -15.21 -12.55 -7.34
N ASN A 501 -14.02 -12.31 -7.89
CA ASN A 501 -12.83 -13.16 -7.78
C ASN A 501 -12.99 -14.60 -8.31
N THR A 502 -14.02 -14.90 -9.12
CA THR A 502 -14.24 -16.24 -9.72
C THR A 502 -14.23 -16.25 -11.25
N GLN A 503 -14.04 -17.43 -11.83
CA GLN A 503 -14.20 -17.65 -13.28
C GLN A 503 -15.65 -17.52 -13.76
N TRP A 504 -16.63 -17.54 -12.86
CA TRP A 504 -18.04 -17.34 -13.23
C TRP A 504 -18.31 -15.89 -13.62
N LEU A 505 -17.70 -14.92 -12.91
CA LEU A 505 -17.76 -13.52 -13.32
C LEU A 505 -17.09 -13.31 -14.69
N ILE A 506 -16.00 -14.01 -14.98
CA ILE A 506 -15.36 -13.96 -16.31
C ILE A 506 -16.29 -14.50 -17.40
N ARG A 507 -16.95 -15.62 -17.15
CA ARG A 507 -17.95 -16.18 -18.09
C ARG A 507 -19.12 -15.22 -18.31
N LEU A 508 -19.55 -14.53 -17.26
CA LEU A 508 -20.59 -13.50 -17.35
C LEU A 508 -20.12 -12.32 -18.21
N PHE A 509 -18.94 -11.77 -17.98
CA PHE A 509 -18.39 -10.70 -18.81
C PHE A 509 -18.23 -11.12 -20.29
N ARG A 510 -17.81 -12.37 -20.55
CA ARG A 510 -17.79 -12.91 -21.92
C ARG A 510 -19.18 -12.98 -22.54
N ALA A 511 -20.21 -13.32 -21.77
CA ALA A 511 -21.61 -13.29 -22.22
C ALA A 511 -22.12 -11.87 -22.49
N TYR A 512 -21.62 -10.88 -21.75
CA TYR A 512 -21.81 -9.45 -22.03
C TYR A 512 -21.02 -8.94 -23.24
N GLY A 513 -20.18 -9.77 -23.87
CA GLY A 513 -19.42 -9.43 -25.07
C GLY A 513 -17.99 -8.96 -24.82
N ALA A 514 -17.48 -9.07 -23.58
CA ALA A 514 -16.07 -8.80 -23.29
C ALA A 514 -15.15 -9.88 -23.85
N ASN A 515 -13.99 -9.49 -24.38
CA ASN A 515 -12.99 -10.43 -24.84
C ASN A 515 -11.95 -10.69 -23.73
N ILE A 516 -12.24 -11.65 -22.85
CA ILE A 516 -11.40 -11.95 -21.68
C ILE A 516 -10.82 -13.35 -21.77
N GLY A 517 -9.49 -13.48 -21.64
CA GLY A 517 -8.72 -14.71 -21.62
C GLY A 517 -9.04 -15.61 -20.42
N ASN A 518 -8.38 -16.75 -20.35
CA ASN A 518 -8.55 -17.75 -19.31
C ASN A 518 -7.78 -17.41 -18.05
N ASN A 519 -8.25 -17.96 -16.93
CA ASN A 519 -7.62 -17.77 -15.63
C ASN A 519 -7.44 -16.29 -15.32
N VAL A 520 -8.48 -15.47 -15.50
CA VAL A 520 -8.46 -14.05 -15.12
C VAL A 520 -9.20 -13.88 -13.80
N ILE A 521 -8.70 -13.01 -12.91
CA ILE A 521 -9.34 -12.72 -11.62
C ILE A 521 -9.70 -11.24 -11.60
N ILE A 522 -10.98 -10.98 -11.41
CA ILE A 522 -11.57 -9.64 -11.30
C ILE A 522 -12.36 -9.59 -9.98
N PRO A 523 -12.13 -8.60 -9.12
CA PRO A 523 -12.73 -8.58 -7.78
C PRO A 523 -14.23 -8.33 -7.80
N ASP A 524 -14.73 -7.50 -8.72
CA ASP A 524 -16.14 -7.12 -8.82
C ASP A 524 -16.48 -6.59 -10.23
N VAL A 525 -17.76 -6.29 -10.45
CA VAL A 525 -18.25 -5.71 -11.71
C VAL A 525 -17.83 -4.26 -11.95
N CYS A 526 -17.58 -3.51 -10.87
CA CYS A 526 -17.15 -2.11 -10.94
C CYS A 526 -15.71 -1.94 -11.46
N SER A 527 -14.98 -3.04 -11.60
CA SER A 527 -13.61 -3.07 -12.09
C SER A 527 -13.48 -2.87 -13.61
N ILE A 528 -14.54 -3.13 -14.38
CA ILE A 528 -14.53 -3.00 -15.85
C ILE A 528 -15.74 -2.17 -16.29
N PHE A 529 -15.47 -1.01 -16.86
CA PHE A 529 -16.48 -0.20 -17.55
C PHE A 529 -16.41 -0.46 -19.06
N ASP A 530 -17.57 -0.38 -19.72
CA ASP A 530 -17.75 -0.63 -21.16
C ASP A 530 -17.08 -1.96 -21.59
N TYR A 531 -17.48 -3.04 -20.93
CA TYR A 531 -16.90 -4.38 -21.06
C TYR A 531 -16.78 -4.87 -22.52
N ASN A 532 -17.67 -4.44 -23.42
CA ASN A 532 -17.67 -4.76 -24.85
C ASN A 532 -16.48 -4.14 -25.62
N LEU A 533 -15.79 -3.16 -25.03
CA LEU A 533 -14.61 -2.50 -25.61
C LEU A 533 -13.30 -2.94 -24.94
N VAL A 534 -13.37 -3.91 -24.02
CA VAL A 534 -12.23 -4.38 -23.25
C VAL A 534 -11.74 -5.73 -23.78
N THR A 535 -10.44 -5.80 -24.07
CA THR A 535 -9.73 -7.05 -24.36
C THR A 535 -8.74 -7.32 -23.25
N ILE A 536 -8.86 -8.46 -22.56
CA ILE A 536 -7.97 -8.89 -21.48
C ILE A 536 -7.39 -10.26 -21.84
N GLY A 537 -6.08 -10.41 -21.73
CA GLY A 537 -5.36 -11.66 -21.98
C GLY A 537 -5.52 -12.70 -20.87
N ASP A 538 -4.77 -13.79 -20.98
CA ASP A 538 -4.77 -14.86 -19.99
C ASP A 538 -4.02 -14.44 -18.71
N ASN A 539 -4.35 -15.04 -17.56
CA ASN A 539 -3.61 -14.89 -16.29
C ASN A 539 -3.55 -13.46 -15.72
N VAL A 540 -4.49 -12.59 -16.11
CA VAL A 540 -4.57 -11.21 -15.61
C VAL A 540 -5.19 -11.15 -14.21
N ARG A 541 -4.63 -10.33 -13.31
CA ARG A 541 -5.09 -10.16 -11.92
C ARG A 541 -5.43 -8.70 -11.66
N LEU A 542 -6.68 -8.43 -11.29
CA LEU A 542 -7.10 -7.13 -10.77
C LEU A 542 -7.27 -7.23 -9.26
N ASN A 543 -6.79 -6.22 -8.55
CA ASN A 543 -6.99 -6.07 -7.12
C ASN A 543 -8.14 -5.10 -6.83
N ILE A 544 -8.59 -5.02 -5.58
CA ILE A 544 -9.75 -4.20 -5.19
C ILE A 544 -9.61 -2.74 -5.66
N ASN A 545 -10.69 -2.15 -6.20
CA ASN A 545 -10.73 -0.81 -6.77
C ASN A 545 -9.83 -0.57 -8.00
N ALA A 546 -9.24 -1.61 -8.61
CA ALA A 546 -8.57 -1.47 -9.90
C ALA A 546 -9.60 -1.36 -11.02
N ILE A 547 -9.45 -0.38 -11.92
CA ILE A 547 -10.48 -0.02 -12.88
C ILE A 547 -9.90 0.06 -14.30
N ILE A 548 -10.63 -0.54 -15.23
CA ILE A 548 -10.43 -0.38 -16.67
C ILE A 548 -11.63 0.42 -17.20
N VAL A 549 -11.37 1.55 -17.85
CA VAL A 549 -12.41 2.41 -18.41
C VAL A 549 -12.14 2.69 -19.89
N CYS A 550 -13.14 2.47 -20.73
CA CYS A 550 -13.04 2.68 -22.18
C CYS A 550 -13.77 3.96 -22.64
N HIS A 551 -14.38 4.71 -21.72
CA HIS A 551 -14.91 6.03 -22.00
C HIS A 551 -14.15 7.16 -21.30
N THR A 552 -14.16 8.31 -21.92
CA THR A 552 -13.77 9.60 -21.33
C THR A 552 -14.80 10.62 -21.72
N PHE A 553 -15.10 11.54 -20.81
CA PHE A 553 -15.93 12.69 -21.12
C PHE A 553 -15.01 13.89 -21.37
N GLU A 554 -14.80 14.19 -22.64
CA GLU A 554 -13.90 15.26 -23.09
C GLU A 554 -14.72 16.34 -23.77
N GLN A 555 -14.61 17.59 -23.31
CA GLN A 555 -15.33 18.72 -23.91
C GLN A 555 -16.84 18.48 -23.99
N ARG A 556 -17.40 17.84 -22.96
CA ARG A 556 -18.81 17.42 -22.90
C ARG A 556 -19.26 16.40 -23.96
N ILE A 557 -18.31 15.69 -24.59
CA ILE A 557 -18.58 14.59 -25.52
C ILE A 557 -18.08 13.29 -24.91
N LEU A 558 -18.95 12.28 -24.89
CA LEU A 558 -18.58 10.91 -24.55
C LEU A 558 -17.72 10.33 -25.68
N LYS A 559 -16.44 10.05 -25.39
CA LYS A 559 -15.52 9.38 -26.32
C LYS A 559 -15.22 7.97 -25.82
N LEU A 560 -15.57 6.99 -26.64
CA LEU A 560 -15.32 5.59 -26.41
C LEU A 560 -14.11 5.13 -27.22
N VAL A 561 -13.12 4.51 -26.56
CA VAL A 561 -11.93 3.95 -27.19
C VAL A 561 -11.59 2.61 -26.52
N PRO A 562 -11.40 1.51 -27.28
CA PRO A 562 -11.06 0.21 -26.71
C PRO A 562 -9.78 0.20 -25.88
N VAL A 563 -9.71 -0.70 -24.89
CA VAL A 563 -8.52 -0.95 -24.07
C VAL A 563 -8.08 -2.40 -24.23
N THR A 564 -6.77 -2.63 -24.34
CA THR A 564 -6.17 -3.97 -24.39
C THR A 564 -5.21 -4.19 -23.22
N VAL A 565 -5.45 -5.23 -22.44
CA VAL A 565 -4.57 -5.69 -21.37
C VAL A 565 -4.01 -7.05 -21.74
N GLY A 566 -2.71 -7.14 -22.00
CA GLY A 566 -2.02 -8.36 -22.39
C GLY A 566 -1.93 -9.40 -21.26
N ASN A 567 -1.40 -10.57 -21.59
CA ASN A 567 -1.32 -11.71 -20.67
C ASN A 567 -0.53 -11.38 -19.40
N SER A 568 -0.87 -12.02 -18.28
CA SER A 568 -0.13 -11.99 -17.02
C SER A 568 0.09 -10.59 -16.44
N CYS A 569 -0.76 -9.62 -16.78
CA CYS A 569 -0.74 -8.30 -16.17
C CYS A 569 -1.34 -8.33 -14.75
N VAL A 570 -0.77 -7.52 -13.85
CA VAL A 570 -1.26 -7.34 -12.49
C VAL A 570 -1.58 -5.87 -12.26
N LEU A 571 -2.85 -5.57 -12.00
CA LEU A 571 -3.36 -4.23 -11.71
C LEU A 571 -3.62 -4.14 -10.20
N MET A 572 -2.77 -3.42 -9.47
CA MET A 572 -2.91 -3.28 -8.02
C MET A 572 -4.01 -2.29 -7.62
N SER A 573 -4.31 -2.24 -6.31
CA SER A 573 -5.47 -1.53 -5.80
C SER A 573 -5.53 -0.06 -6.21
N GLY A 574 -6.69 0.38 -6.67
CA GLY A 574 -6.90 1.76 -7.08
C GLY A 574 -6.20 2.19 -8.37
N SER A 575 -5.55 1.28 -9.12
CA SER A 575 -4.97 1.64 -10.43
C SER A 575 -6.08 1.85 -11.47
N ILE A 576 -5.94 2.85 -12.34
CA ILE A 576 -6.89 3.14 -13.41
C ILE A 576 -6.20 3.05 -14.78
N VAL A 577 -6.80 2.32 -15.70
CA VAL A 577 -6.40 2.26 -17.12
C VAL A 577 -7.39 3.05 -17.96
N MET A 578 -6.92 4.12 -18.60
CA MET A 578 -7.74 5.01 -19.42
C MET A 578 -8.02 4.46 -20.84
N PRO A 579 -8.94 5.07 -21.61
CA PRO A 579 -9.29 4.57 -22.94
C PRO A 579 -8.11 4.56 -23.92
N GLY A 580 -8.11 3.62 -24.88
CA GLY A 580 -7.09 3.52 -25.91
C GLY A 580 -5.76 2.90 -25.47
N CYS A 581 -5.59 2.61 -24.18
CA CYS A 581 -4.35 2.02 -23.66
C CYS A 581 -4.13 0.60 -24.14
N LYS A 582 -2.85 0.25 -24.31
CA LYS A 582 -2.39 -1.10 -24.65
C LYS A 582 -1.28 -1.53 -23.69
N LEU A 583 -1.56 -2.50 -22.83
CA LEU A 583 -0.57 -3.16 -22.00
C LEU A 583 -0.14 -4.43 -22.72
N MET A 584 1.14 -4.55 -23.09
CA MET A 584 1.60 -5.63 -23.99
C MET A 584 1.76 -6.99 -23.28
N GLY A 585 1.80 -7.04 -21.96
CA GLY A 585 1.83 -8.30 -21.17
C GLY A 585 2.92 -8.32 -20.09
N ASN A 586 2.71 -9.08 -19.01
CA ASN A 586 3.55 -9.09 -17.81
C ASN A 586 3.77 -7.68 -17.23
N ASN A 587 2.78 -6.79 -17.38
CA ASN A 587 2.82 -5.44 -16.83
C ASN A 587 2.34 -5.46 -15.39
N ARG A 588 3.01 -4.71 -14.50
CA ARG A 588 2.54 -4.51 -13.13
C ARG A 588 2.28 -3.03 -12.86
N LEU A 589 1.03 -2.69 -12.60
CA LEU A 589 0.66 -1.35 -12.13
C LEU A 589 0.65 -1.35 -10.61
N HIS A 590 1.39 -0.43 -10.00
CA HIS A 590 1.40 -0.22 -8.54
C HIS A 590 0.11 0.50 -8.07
N PRO A 591 -0.19 0.56 -6.76
CA PRO A 591 -1.39 1.24 -6.28
C PRO A 591 -1.49 2.68 -6.76
N PHE A 592 -2.72 3.15 -6.99
CA PHE A 592 -2.98 4.49 -7.55
C PHE A 592 -2.20 4.84 -8.82
N THR A 593 -1.82 3.85 -9.64
CA THR A 593 -1.21 4.15 -10.94
C THR A 593 -2.29 4.54 -11.94
N LEU A 594 -2.14 5.68 -12.62
CA LEU A 594 -3.03 6.13 -13.69
C LEU A 594 -2.33 6.04 -15.03
N VAL A 595 -2.73 5.06 -15.84
CA VAL A 595 -2.23 4.90 -17.21
C VAL A 595 -2.99 5.87 -18.10
N MET A 596 -2.27 6.75 -18.81
CA MET A 596 -2.88 7.84 -19.56
C MET A 596 -3.45 7.35 -20.89
N LYS A 597 -4.44 8.08 -21.40
CA LYS A 597 -5.14 7.76 -22.65
C LYS A 597 -4.15 7.48 -23.79
N ASN A 598 -4.38 6.39 -24.51
CA ASN A 598 -3.56 5.93 -25.64
C ASN A 598 -2.12 5.51 -25.29
N ASP A 599 -1.76 5.35 -24.01
CA ASP A 599 -0.44 4.86 -23.64
C ASP A 599 -0.21 3.41 -24.08
N LEU A 600 1.03 3.12 -24.51
CA LEU A 600 1.51 1.78 -24.85
C LEU A 600 2.56 1.33 -23.82
N LEU A 601 2.19 0.38 -22.98
CA LEU A 601 3.06 -0.15 -21.93
C LEU A 601 3.75 -1.41 -22.45
N GLN A 602 5.07 -1.34 -22.63
CA GLN A 602 5.88 -2.44 -23.14
C GLN A 602 5.86 -3.66 -22.21
N SER A 603 6.07 -4.87 -22.73
CA SER A 603 5.99 -6.08 -21.91
C SER A 603 7.06 -6.13 -20.82
N ASN A 604 6.77 -6.83 -19.72
CA ASN A 604 7.69 -7.05 -18.58
C ASN A 604 8.14 -5.76 -17.87
N THR A 605 7.30 -4.73 -17.85
CA THR A 605 7.58 -3.46 -17.19
C THR A 605 6.64 -3.24 -16.01
N GLN A 606 7.13 -2.58 -14.97
CA GLN A 606 6.28 -2.09 -13.88
C GLN A 606 6.09 -0.58 -14.00
N TRP A 607 4.96 -0.09 -13.49
CA TRP A 607 4.57 1.30 -13.60
C TRP A 607 4.00 1.80 -12.28
N LYS A 608 4.35 3.03 -11.92
CA LYS A 608 3.89 3.70 -10.70
C LYS A 608 3.60 5.18 -10.99
N GLY A 609 2.62 5.75 -10.29
CA GLY A 609 2.41 7.20 -10.22
C GLY A 609 1.21 7.73 -11.02
N LEU A 610 1.01 9.05 -10.90
CA LEU A 610 -0.09 9.82 -11.46
C LEU A 610 0.46 11.06 -12.19
N PRO A 611 0.77 10.99 -13.50
CA PRO A 611 0.57 9.86 -14.41
C PRO A 611 1.58 8.72 -14.22
N ALA A 612 1.27 7.55 -14.80
CA ALA A 612 2.10 6.36 -14.76
C ALA A 612 3.50 6.61 -15.34
N GLN A 613 4.54 6.26 -14.59
CA GLN A 613 5.93 6.30 -15.02
C GLN A 613 6.55 4.91 -14.88
N SER A 614 7.49 4.59 -15.77
CA SER A 614 8.21 3.32 -15.72
C SER A 614 8.93 3.21 -14.38
N TYR A 615 8.68 2.12 -13.68
CA TYR A 615 9.21 1.83 -12.37
C TYR A 615 10.07 0.58 -12.47
N VAL A 616 11.38 0.77 -12.39
CA VAL A 616 12.27 -0.33 -12.05
C VAL A 616 12.29 -0.38 -10.53
N ALA A 617 11.76 -1.45 -9.96
CA ALA A 617 11.84 -1.66 -8.52
C ALA A 617 13.30 -1.49 -8.10
N LYS A 618 13.59 -0.46 -7.29
CA LYS A 618 14.81 -0.49 -6.49
C LYS A 618 14.74 -1.82 -5.75
N PRO A 619 15.77 -2.69 -5.81
CA PRO A 619 15.75 -3.92 -5.04
C PRO A 619 15.34 -3.54 -3.63
N ILE A 620 14.27 -4.16 -3.13
CA ILE A 620 13.77 -3.88 -1.79
C ILE A 620 14.95 -4.19 -0.88
N LEU A 621 15.65 -3.14 -0.42
CA LEU A 621 16.39 -3.18 0.81
C LEU A 621 15.37 -3.65 1.82
N SER A 622 15.40 -4.95 2.15
CA SER A 622 14.60 -5.50 3.22
C SER A 622 15.10 -4.85 4.49
N ARG A 623 14.62 -3.64 4.78
CA ARG A 623 14.61 -3.12 6.13
C ARG A 623 13.77 -4.11 6.91
N SER A 624 14.47 -4.94 7.69
CA SER A 624 13.92 -5.84 8.67
C SER A 624 12.87 -5.08 9.48
N ILE A 625 11.61 -5.44 9.27
CA ILE A 625 10.51 -5.10 10.15
C ILE A 625 10.91 -5.64 11.54
N PRO A 626 10.77 -4.88 12.65
CA PRO A 626 10.92 -5.43 13.98
C PRO A 626 9.83 -6.49 14.17
N VAL A 627 10.21 -7.76 14.04
CA VAL A 627 9.35 -8.88 14.36
C VAL A 627 9.29 -8.97 15.89
N CYS A 628 8.08 -9.12 16.43
CA CYS A 628 7.81 -9.34 17.85
C CYS A 628 8.85 -10.26 18.51
N ASP A 629 9.29 -9.87 19.71
CA ASP A 629 10.36 -10.49 20.52
C ASP A 629 10.25 -12.01 20.74
N ASP A 630 9.09 -12.62 20.50
CA ASP A 630 8.91 -14.07 20.68
C ASP A 630 9.32 -14.93 19.48
N ALA A 631 9.40 -14.37 18.27
CA ALA A 631 9.87 -15.13 17.09
C ALA A 631 11.39 -15.00 16.87
N VAL A 632 12.03 -14.01 17.50
CA VAL A 632 13.49 -13.79 17.42
C VAL A 632 14.27 -14.91 18.11
N LYS A 633 13.68 -15.61 19.08
CA LYS A 633 14.30 -16.80 19.68
C LYS A 633 14.43 -18.00 18.73
N CYS A 634 13.70 -18.02 17.61
CA CYS A 634 13.71 -19.15 16.67
C CYS A 634 14.44 -18.88 15.35
N GLN A 635 15.07 -17.71 15.17
CA GLN A 635 15.93 -17.41 14.01
C GLN A 635 17.30 -16.83 14.35
N GLN A 636 17.61 -16.57 15.62
CA GLN A 636 18.98 -16.34 16.08
C GLN A 636 19.75 -17.66 16.26
N LYS A 637 20.25 -18.21 15.16
CA LYS A 637 21.69 -18.55 15.14
C LYS A 637 22.38 -17.38 14.44
N SER A 638 22.33 -16.19 15.06
CA SER A 638 23.38 -15.20 14.80
C SER A 638 24.72 -15.89 15.07
N MET A 639 25.78 -15.53 14.34
CA MET A 639 27.12 -15.99 14.66
C MET A 639 27.38 -15.75 16.15
N ASN A 640 27.30 -16.80 16.97
CA ASN A 640 27.51 -16.67 18.40
C ASN A 640 28.98 -16.28 18.59
N PHE A 641 29.23 -15.05 19.03
CA PHE A 641 30.54 -14.42 19.07
C PHE A 641 31.52 -15.18 19.96
N ASP A 642 31.01 -15.78 21.03
CA ASP A 642 31.77 -16.66 21.91
C ASP A 642 32.31 -17.88 21.16
N ARG A 643 31.51 -18.47 20.25
CA ARG A 643 31.95 -19.58 19.40
C ARG A 643 32.88 -19.14 18.27
N LEU A 644 32.72 -17.92 17.74
CA LEU A 644 33.65 -17.34 16.76
C LEU A 644 35.06 -17.20 17.36
N SER A 645 35.15 -16.68 18.59
CA SER A 645 36.42 -16.52 19.29
C SER A 645 37.08 -17.86 19.61
N VAL A 646 36.29 -18.89 19.93
CA VAL A 646 36.74 -20.27 20.14
C VAL A 646 37.27 -20.88 18.85
N TRP A 647 36.55 -20.72 17.74
CA TRP A 647 36.98 -21.17 16.42
C TRP A 647 38.28 -20.47 15.95
N TYR A 648 38.34 -19.14 16.09
CA TYR A 648 39.50 -18.34 15.71
C TYR A 648 40.75 -18.71 16.53
N LYS A 649 40.57 -19.00 17.83
CA LYS A 649 41.62 -19.55 18.71
C LYS A 649 42.02 -20.97 18.32
N GLN A 650 41.07 -21.86 18.00
CA GLN A 650 41.34 -23.24 17.58
C GLN A 650 42.17 -23.26 16.28
N ILE A 651 41.78 -22.50 15.25
CA ILE A 651 42.56 -22.39 14.00
C ILE A 651 43.96 -21.83 14.26
N SER A 652 44.08 -20.82 15.12
CA SER A 652 45.38 -20.24 15.47
C SER A 652 46.27 -21.25 16.22
N SER A 653 45.68 -22.15 17.00
CA SER A 653 46.41 -23.22 17.72
C SER A 653 46.81 -24.41 16.83
N ILE A 654 46.00 -24.75 15.82
CA ILE A 654 46.28 -25.84 14.87
C ILE A 654 47.37 -25.41 13.88
N TYR A 655 47.31 -24.16 13.42
CA TYR A 655 48.21 -23.64 12.40
C TYR A 655 49.21 -22.65 13.01
N THR A 656 50.31 -23.20 13.52
CA THR A 656 51.47 -22.42 14.02
C THR A 656 52.37 -21.91 12.89
N ASN A 657 52.15 -22.37 11.64
CA ASN A 657 52.84 -21.90 10.45
C ASN A 657 51.85 -21.22 9.48
N VAL A 658 52.20 -20.05 8.96
CA VAL A 658 51.32 -19.29 8.05
C VAL A 658 51.24 -19.93 6.66
N ASN A 659 52.20 -20.77 6.28
CA ASN A 659 52.23 -21.41 4.96
C ASN A 659 51.11 -22.44 4.73
N GLU A 660 50.51 -22.96 5.80
CA GLU A 660 49.48 -24.01 5.75
C GLU A 660 48.06 -23.47 5.56
N LEU A 661 47.79 -22.24 6.03
CA LEU A 661 46.57 -21.48 5.75
C LEU A 661 46.94 -19.99 5.67
N GLN A 662 47.06 -19.46 4.46
CA GLN A 662 47.57 -18.10 4.25
C GLN A 662 46.45 -17.05 4.27
N PHE A 663 45.30 -17.35 3.66
CA PHE A 663 44.19 -16.41 3.48
C PHE A 663 42.91 -16.96 4.10
N MET A 664 42.08 -16.07 4.66
CA MET A 664 40.79 -16.44 5.28
C MET A 664 39.59 -15.76 4.64
N ASN A 665 39.80 -14.92 3.61
CA ASN A 665 38.70 -14.27 2.89
C ASN A 665 38.03 -15.23 1.90
N TRP A 666 36.87 -14.84 1.37
CA TRP A 666 36.09 -15.71 0.48
C TRP A 666 36.61 -15.76 -0.97
N GLY A 667 37.44 -14.81 -1.36
CA GLY A 667 38.05 -14.73 -2.69
C GLY A 667 37.13 -14.15 -3.76
N TYR A 668 37.71 -13.90 -4.93
CA TYR A 668 37.02 -13.35 -6.10
C TYR A 668 37.50 -14.07 -7.37
N ALA A 669 36.57 -14.60 -8.16
CA ALA A 669 36.84 -15.23 -9.44
C ALA A 669 36.11 -14.51 -10.57
N ASP A 670 36.76 -14.33 -11.72
CA ASP A 670 36.05 -13.93 -12.93
C ASP A 670 35.10 -15.07 -13.34
N LEU A 671 33.97 -14.75 -13.98
CA LEU A 671 32.90 -15.74 -14.22
C LEU A 671 33.31 -16.86 -15.18
N ASP A 672 34.34 -16.64 -16.00
CA ASP A 672 34.85 -17.61 -16.98
C ASP A 672 36.16 -18.29 -16.52
N GLU A 673 36.60 -18.04 -15.29
CA GLU A 673 37.91 -18.48 -14.81
C GLU A 673 37.82 -19.68 -13.86
N HIS A 674 38.56 -20.75 -14.17
CA HIS A 674 38.65 -21.93 -13.33
C HIS A 674 40.11 -22.39 -13.18
N ILE A 675 40.73 -22.00 -12.07
CA ILE A 675 42.12 -22.25 -11.72
C ILE A 675 42.13 -22.91 -10.35
N ASP A 676 42.79 -24.06 -10.22
CA ASP A 676 42.94 -24.73 -8.93
C ASP A 676 43.74 -23.86 -7.95
N ASP A 677 43.11 -23.43 -6.85
CA ASP A 677 43.68 -22.44 -5.94
C ASP A 677 44.49 -23.05 -4.79
N ASN A 678 45.70 -23.49 -5.11
CA ASN A 678 46.67 -23.94 -4.11
C ASN A 678 47.60 -22.81 -3.61
N THR A 679 47.45 -21.57 -4.11
CA THR A 679 48.40 -20.46 -3.87
C THR A 679 47.74 -19.20 -3.31
N GLY A 680 46.44 -19.24 -2.99
CA GLY A 680 45.65 -18.09 -2.57
C GLY A 680 45.36 -17.09 -3.71
N TYR A 681 45.28 -17.58 -4.94
CA TYR A 681 45.03 -16.81 -6.15
C TYR A 681 43.73 -16.00 -6.07
N TYR A 682 42.60 -16.65 -5.75
CA TYR A 682 41.31 -15.95 -5.68
C TYR A 682 41.24 -14.98 -4.50
N SER A 683 41.95 -15.30 -3.41
CA SER A 683 42.11 -14.39 -2.28
C SER A 683 42.87 -13.12 -2.68
N LYS A 684 43.99 -13.25 -3.42
CA LYS A 684 44.76 -12.09 -3.93
C LYS A 684 43.94 -11.27 -4.92
N LYS A 685 43.14 -11.91 -5.78
CA LYS A 685 42.21 -11.20 -6.68
C LYS A 685 41.19 -10.36 -5.92
N LEU A 686 40.67 -10.83 -4.79
CA LEU A 686 39.77 -10.01 -3.98
C LEU A 686 40.48 -8.75 -3.47
N TYR A 687 41.73 -8.86 -2.98
CA TYR A 687 42.52 -7.68 -2.62
C TYR A 687 42.75 -6.74 -3.82
N GLN A 688 43.00 -7.25 -5.03
CA GLN A 688 43.11 -6.43 -6.24
C GLN A 688 41.82 -5.65 -6.51
N GLN A 689 40.65 -6.29 -6.36
CA GLN A 689 39.36 -5.65 -6.55
C GLN A 689 39.09 -4.55 -5.51
N VAL A 690 39.44 -4.80 -4.24
CA VAL A 690 39.23 -3.82 -3.16
C VAL A 690 40.13 -2.61 -3.31
N LEU A 691 41.39 -2.82 -3.67
CA LEU A 691 42.40 -1.77 -3.86
C LEU A 691 42.32 -1.11 -5.24
N ALA A 692 41.42 -1.58 -6.11
CA ALA A 692 41.22 -1.00 -7.43
C ALA A 692 40.86 0.48 -7.33
N ASN A 693 41.34 1.27 -8.29
CA ASN A 693 41.02 2.71 -8.42
C ASN A 693 41.56 3.62 -7.31
N VAL A 694 42.43 3.13 -6.41
CA VAL A 694 43.14 3.96 -5.42
C VAL A 694 44.64 3.71 -5.48
N THR A 695 45.44 4.78 -5.60
CA THR A 695 46.91 4.67 -5.60
C THR A 695 47.42 4.30 -4.22
N ILE A 696 48.01 3.11 -4.09
CA ILE A 696 48.56 2.59 -2.82
C ILE A 696 50.05 2.94 -2.64
N LYS A 697 50.80 3.07 -3.74
CA LYS A 697 52.23 3.37 -3.73
C LYS A 697 52.55 4.63 -2.92
N ASP A 698 53.60 4.54 -2.09
CA ASP A 698 54.12 5.65 -1.26
C ASP A 698 53.11 6.26 -0.25
N ARG A 699 52.05 5.51 0.12
CA ARG A 699 51.04 5.93 1.11
C ARG A 699 51.12 5.16 2.42
N ASN A 700 50.60 5.76 3.49
CA ASN A 700 50.40 5.09 4.78
C ASN A 700 49.07 4.32 4.77
N ILE A 701 49.14 3.00 4.94
CA ILE A 701 48.02 2.07 4.83
C ILE A 701 47.71 1.43 6.18
N LEU A 702 46.42 1.35 6.52
CA LEU A 702 45.91 0.60 7.67
C LEU A 702 44.90 -0.47 7.19
N GLU A 703 45.17 -1.73 7.51
CA GLU A 703 44.24 -2.85 7.30
C GLU A 703 43.58 -3.23 8.63
N VAL A 704 42.25 -3.16 8.66
CA VAL A 704 41.44 -3.50 9.83
C VAL A 704 41.05 -4.98 9.74
N GLY A 705 41.59 -5.81 10.64
CA GLY A 705 41.42 -7.26 10.63
C GLY A 705 42.39 -7.94 9.67
N CYS A 706 43.69 -7.81 9.94
CA CYS A 706 44.75 -8.34 9.09
C CYS A 706 44.89 -9.86 9.15
N SER A 707 44.24 -10.53 10.11
CA SER A 707 44.22 -11.98 10.21
C SER A 707 45.66 -12.51 10.20
N ARG A 708 45.97 -13.54 9.42
CA ARG A 708 47.29 -14.18 9.31
C ARG A 708 48.31 -13.38 8.50
N GLY A 709 48.02 -12.14 8.11
CA GLY A 709 48.98 -11.20 7.53
C GLY A 709 49.45 -11.49 6.09
N ALA A 710 49.00 -12.57 5.44
CA ALA A 710 49.44 -12.91 4.08
C ALA A 710 48.97 -11.89 3.04
N GLY A 711 47.75 -11.36 3.20
CA GLY A 711 47.21 -10.26 2.38
C GLY A 711 48.06 -8.99 2.51
N ALA A 712 48.39 -8.61 3.75
CA ALA A 712 49.27 -7.49 4.04
C ALA A 712 50.65 -7.64 3.39
N ALA A 713 51.31 -8.78 3.58
CA ALA A 713 52.62 -9.05 3.01
C ALA A 713 52.60 -9.06 1.47
N TRP A 714 51.53 -9.60 0.87
CA TRP A 714 51.33 -9.55 -0.57
C TRP A 714 51.11 -8.12 -1.08
N CYS A 715 50.31 -7.31 -0.38
CA CYS A 715 50.08 -5.90 -0.74
C CYS A 715 51.36 -5.07 -0.69
N VAL A 716 52.20 -5.27 0.34
CA VAL A 716 53.49 -4.55 0.45
C VAL A 716 54.41 -4.88 -0.70
N ARG A 717 54.55 -6.17 -1.06
CA ARG A 717 55.35 -6.60 -2.21
C ARG A 717 54.82 -6.11 -3.55
N THR A 718 53.49 -6.01 -3.69
CA THR A 718 52.84 -5.70 -4.98
C THR A 718 52.73 -4.20 -5.23
N TYR A 719 52.41 -3.41 -4.20
CA TYR A 719 52.05 -2.01 -4.36
C TYR A 719 53.05 -1.01 -3.75
N ALA A 720 54.07 -1.48 -3.02
CA ALA A 720 55.12 -0.65 -2.41
C ALA A 720 54.57 0.59 -1.66
N PRO A 721 53.75 0.40 -0.61
CA PRO A 721 53.30 1.51 0.24
C PRO A 721 54.46 2.10 1.04
N ARG A 722 54.29 3.32 1.57
CA ARG A 722 55.29 3.93 2.47
C ARG A 722 55.38 3.18 3.80
N SER A 723 54.21 2.86 4.35
CA SER A 723 54.06 2.05 5.56
C SER A 723 52.75 1.28 5.48
N TYR A 724 52.74 0.05 5.98
CA TYR A 724 51.56 -0.79 6.07
C TYR A 724 51.42 -1.32 7.50
N VAL A 725 50.27 -1.05 8.11
CA VAL A 725 49.94 -1.54 9.45
C VAL A 725 48.72 -2.44 9.37
N GLY A 726 48.86 -3.70 9.78
CA GLY A 726 47.73 -4.60 10.00
C GLY A 726 47.33 -4.61 11.47
N ILE A 727 46.04 -4.57 11.75
CA ILE A 727 45.54 -4.74 13.13
C ILE A 727 44.64 -5.94 13.29
N ASP A 728 44.70 -6.57 14.46
CA ASP A 728 43.82 -7.67 14.86
C ASP A 728 43.67 -7.65 16.40
N PRO A 729 42.49 -7.98 16.96
CA PRO A 729 42.31 -8.04 18.41
C PRO A 729 43.05 -9.23 19.07
N SER A 730 43.45 -10.26 18.31
CA SER A 730 44.09 -11.45 18.86
C SER A 730 45.60 -11.30 19.02
N GLN A 731 46.08 -11.38 20.26
CA GLN A 731 47.51 -11.38 20.60
C GLN A 731 48.27 -12.52 19.89
N ASP A 732 47.69 -13.72 19.84
CA ASP A 732 48.32 -14.90 19.24
C ASP A 732 48.52 -14.72 17.73
N VAL A 733 47.54 -14.12 17.05
CA VAL A 733 47.61 -13.82 15.61
C VAL A 733 48.67 -12.77 15.32
N ILE A 734 48.74 -11.70 16.12
CA ILE A 734 49.75 -10.66 15.93
C ILE A 734 51.16 -11.20 16.20
N ASN A 735 51.35 -12.03 17.24
CA ASN A 735 52.63 -12.68 17.51
C ASN A 735 53.08 -13.54 16.32
N LEU A 736 52.16 -14.34 15.76
CA LEU A 736 52.43 -15.16 14.59
C LEU A 736 52.80 -14.30 13.37
N CYS A 737 52.03 -13.25 13.08
CA CYS A 737 52.30 -12.34 11.96
C CYS A 737 53.66 -11.65 12.11
N GLN A 738 54.01 -11.19 13.31
CA GLN A 738 55.31 -10.57 13.58
C GLN A 738 56.47 -11.56 13.40
N GLN A 739 56.30 -12.82 13.84
CA GLN A 739 57.30 -13.86 13.61
C GLN A 739 57.49 -14.15 12.11
N CYS A 740 56.39 -14.35 11.37
CA CYS A 740 56.44 -14.76 9.97
C CYS A 740 56.84 -13.66 8.98
N TYR A 741 56.62 -12.39 9.32
CA TYR A 741 56.87 -11.26 8.41
C TYR A 741 57.87 -10.22 8.95
N SER A 742 58.61 -10.56 10.01
CA SER A 742 59.63 -9.70 10.65
C SER A 742 60.69 -9.12 9.69
N THR A 743 60.92 -9.76 8.55
CA THR A 743 61.93 -9.35 7.55
C THR A 743 61.45 -8.23 6.61
N THR A 744 60.18 -7.80 6.70
CA THR A 744 59.61 -6.76 5.82
C THR A 744 59.51 -5.41 6.55
N PRO A 745 60.46 -4.47 6.36
CA PRO A 745 60.56 -3.26 7.19
C PRO A 745 59.39 -2.27 7.05
N GLN A 746 58.64 -2.32 5.94
CA GLN A 746 57.47 -1.47 5.70
C GLN A 746 56.18 -2.03 6.32
N LEU A 747 56.20 -3.26 6.82
CA LEU A 747 55.04 -3.99 7.33
C LEU A 747 55.14 -4.13 8.85
N SER A 748 54.09 -3.72 9.55
CA SER A 748 53.98 -3.89 11.00
C SER A 748 52.59 -4.40 11.38
N PHE A 749 52.51 -5.07 12.53
CA PHE A 749 51.28 -5.65 13.06
C PHE A 749 51.08 -5.19 14.50
N ILE A 750 49.89 -4.68 14.81
CA ILE A 750 49.55 -4.11 16.11
C ILE A 750 48.27 -4.75 16.64
N ILE A 751 48.23 -4.98 17.95
CA ILE A 751 47.02 -5.46 18.63
C ILE A 751 46.11 -4.26 18.85
N ALA A 752 44.95 -4.29 18.21
CA ALA A 752 43.93 -3.27 18.39
C ALA A 752 42.55 -3.86 18.08
N ASP A 753 41.56 -3.47 18.87
CA ASP A 753 40.16 -3.80 18.61
C ASP A 753 39.46 -2.60 17.94
N PRO A 754 39.07 -2.69 16.66
CA PRO A 754 38.39 -1.60 15.97
C PRO A 754 37.04 -1.22 16.58
N LYS A 755 36.44 -2.07 17.45
CA LYS A 755 35.20 -1.78 18.18
C LYS A 755 35.40 -0.82 19.36
N THR A 756 36.66 -0.60 19.78
CA THR A 756 36.98 0.21 20.96
C THR A 756 37.77 1.47 20.60
N HIS A 757 39.02 1.34 20.15
CA HIS A 757 39.90 2.46 19.84
C HIS A 757 41.03 2.05 18.89
N LEU A 758 41.36 2.91 17.93
CA LEU A 758 42.49 2.72 17.01
C LEU A 758 43.72 3.51 17.52
N PRO A 759 44.85 2.85 17.85
CA PRO A 759 46.01 3.47 18.50
C PRO A 759 46.90 4.26 17.53
N PHE A 760 46.30 5.14 16.73
CA PHE A 760 46.97 5.99 15.75
C PHE A 760 46.67 7.46 16.00
N GLN A 761 47.60 8.33 15.61
CA GLN A 761 47.39 9.78 15.70
C GLN A 761 46.29 10.23 14.72
N ASN A 762 45.73 11.41 14.97
CA ASN A 762 44.76 12.00 14.08
C ASN A 762 45.40 12.23 12.69
N GLU A 763 44.66 11.94 11.64
CA GLU A 763 45.08 12.18 10.25
C GLU A 763 46.43 11.55 9.88
N SER A 764 46.75 10.38 10.42
CA SER A 764 48.02 9.69 10.16
C SER A 764 47.98 8.72 8.97
N MET A 765 46.78 8.31 8.54
CA MET A 765 46.57 7.29 7.50
C MET A 765 46.00 7.88 6.21
N ASN A 766 46.56 7.48 5.07
CA ASN A 766 46.05 7.92 3.76
C ASN A 766 44.98 6.99 3.20
N VAL A 767 45.09 5.69 3.48
CA VAL A 767 44.11 4.68 3.09
C VAL A 767 43.87 3.74 4.26
N VAL A 768 42.62 3.53 4.62
CA VAL A 768 42.19 2.48 5.54
C VAL A 768 41.34 1.50 4.75
N PHE A 769 41.51 0.20 4.95
CA PHE A 769 40.60 -0.75 4.35
C PHE A 769 40.27 -1.93 5.27
N SER A 770 39.13 -2.56 4.97
CA SER A 770 38.57 -3.66 5.73
C SER A 770 37.93 -4.66 4.76
N ILE A 771 38.38 -5.91 4.81
CA ILE A 771 37.80 -7.02 4.05
C ILE A 771 37.17 -7.98 5.06
N GLU A 772 35.84 -8.09 5.04
CA GLU A 772 35.02 -9.02 5.85
C GLU A 772 35.05 -8.81 7.38
N THR A 773 35.97 -8.00 7.93
CA THR A 773 36.10 -7.74 9.37
C THR A 773 34.84 -7.15 10.00
N THR A 774 34.20 -6.19 9.32
CA THR A 774 32.99 -5.52 9.85
C THR A 774 31.76 -6.43 9.88
N ASN A 775 31.77 -7.58 9.19
CA ASN A 775 30.69 -8.57 9.28
C ASN A 775 30.59 -9.17 10.70
N THR A 776 31.65 -8.97 11.49
CA THR A 776 31.73 -9.39 12.89
C THR A 776 31.26 -8.29 13.86
N PHE A 777 30.65 -7.20 13.40
CA PHE A 777 30.15 -6.17 14.31
C PHE A 777 28.73 -6.54 14.72
N ASP A 778 28.56 -6.83 16.01
CA ASP A 778 27.34 -7.35 16.65
C ASP A 778 26.48 -6.25 17.28
N GLU A 779 27.06 -5.06 17.50
CA GLU A 779 26.37 -3.90 18.08
C GLU A 779 26.49 -2.66 17.19
N ILE A 780 25.39 -1.91 17.05
CA ILE A 780 25.33 -0.65 16.31
C ILE A 780 26.32 0.38 16.89
N GLU A 781 26.52 0.38 18.20
CA GLU A 781 27.41 1.35 18.85
C GLU A 781 28.89 1.09 18.52
N ALA A 782 29.29 -0.17 18.33
CA ALA A 782 30.63 -0.52 17.86
C ALA A 782 30.87 -0.03 16.42
N VAL A 783 29.85 -0.10 15.54
CA VAL A 783 29.92 0.45 14.18
C VAL A 783 30.14 1.96 14.20
N LYS A 784 29.40 2.70 15.04
CA LYS A 784 29.56 4.16 15.14
C LYS A 784 30.94 4.56 15.64
N ARG A 785 31.40 3.96 16.75
CA ARG A 785 32.75 4.22 17.29
C ARG A 785 33.83 3.95 16.25
N PHE A 786 33.71 2.86 15.50
CA PHE A 786 34.64 2.55 14.43
C PHE A 786 34.63 3.63 13.33
N VAL A 787 33.47 4.13 12.92
CA VAL A 787 33.37 5.22 11.94
C VAL A 787 33.96 6.53 12.47
N ASP A 788 33.77 6.84 13.75
CA ASP A 788 34.36 8.02 14.37
C ASP A 788 35.89 7.92 14.38
N GLU A 789 36.42 6.75 14.73
CA GLU A 789 37.86 6.45 14.68
C GLU A 789 38.41 6.48 13.25
N LEU A 790 37.68 5.93 12.28
CA LEU A 790 38.04 6.04 10.85
C LEU A 790 38.12 7.51 10.41
N THR A 791 37.13 8.32 10.82
CA THR A 791 37.11 9.75 10.54
C THR A 791 38.31 10.44 11.16
N ARG A 792 38.70 10.05 12.38
CA ARG A 792 39.83 10.63 13.11
C ARG A 792 41.18 10.28 12.49
N VAL A 793 41.43 9.02 12.15
CA VAL A 793 42.76 8.55 11.69
C VAL A 793 43.03 8.84 10.20
N LEU A 794 42.00 8.99 9.38
CA LEU A 794 42.18 9.29 7.95
C LEU A 794 42.55 10.75 7.71
N THR A 795 43.54 11.00 6.85
CA THR A 795 43.84 12.34 6.33
C THR A 795 42.65 12.92 5.57
N PRO A 796 42.51 14.25 5.44
CA PRO A 796 41.61 14.86 4.47
C PRO A 796 41.90 14.31 3.06
N ASN A 797 40.85 13.99 2.28
CA ASN A 797 40.95 13.22 1.02
C ASN A 797 41.53 11.80 1.14
N GLY A 798 41.64 11.27 2.35
CA GLY A 798 41.97 9.87 2.58
C GLY A 798 40.83 8.94 2.14
N TYR A 799 41.17 7.70 1.83
CA TYR A 799 40.22 6.70 1.33
C TYR A 799 39.91 5.65 2.37
N PHE A 800 38.64 5.30 2.52
CA PHE A 800 38.21 4.09 3.20
C PHE A 800 37.68 3.08 2.19
N LEU A 801 38.31 1.91 2.09
CA LEU A 801 37.93 0.85 1.15
C LEU A 801 37.29 -0.28 1.94
N TRP A 802 36.05 -0.57 1.64
CA TRP A 802 35.26 -1.54 2.39
C TRP A 802 34.80 -2.67 1.49
N CYS A 803 34.94 -3.90 1.96
CA CYS A 803 34.46 -5.07 1.27
C CYS A 803 33.83 -6.06 2.25
N GLY A 804 32.61 -6.50 1.97
CA GLY A 804 31.89 -7.40 2.85
C GLY A 804 30.43 -7.57 2.44
N LEU A 805 29.67 -8.19 3.34
CA LEU A 805 28.25 -8.42 3.14
C LEU A 805 27.49 -7.09 3.30
N CYS A 806 26.70 -6.75 2.29
CA CYS A 806 25.68 -5.71 2.34
C CYS A 806 24.32 -6.33 2.66
N ASN A 807 23.45 -5.54 3.27
CA ASN A 807 22.06 -5.89 3.58
C ASN A 807 21.92 -7.02 4.62
N VAL A 808 22.96 -7.23 5.44
CA VAL A 808 22.95 -8.02 6.66
C VAL A 808 23.14 -7.07 7.84
N ASP A 809 22.41 -7.27 8.96
CA ASP A 809 22.39 -6.36 10.11
C ASP A 809 23.81 -5.90 10.49
N GLY A 810 24.01 -4.57 10.63
CA GLY A 810 25.30 -3.91 10.92
C GLY A 810 26.01 -3.25 9.74
N SER A 811 26.02 -3.87 8.54
CA SER A 811 26.69 -3.33 7.34
C SER A 811 25.96 -2.15 6.68
N SER A 812 24.63 -2.19 6.68
CA SER A 812 23.78 -1.07 6.24
C SER A 812 23.98 0.15 7.15
N VAL A 813 24.09 -0.09 8.45
CA VAL A 813 24.38 0.95 9.46
C VAL A 813 25.75 1.59 9.21
N LEU A 814 26.77 0.83 8.85
CA LEU A 814 28.10 1.37 8.54
C LEU A 814 28.06 2.35 7.35
N ILE A 815 27.46 1.92 6.23
CA ILE A 815 27.37 2.75 5.01
C ILE A 815 26.47 3.97 5.26
N ASP A 816 25.34 3.78 5.93
CA ASP A 816 24.40 4.84 6.28
C ASP A 816 25.06 5.86 7.22
N TYR A 817 25.83 5.42 8.22
CA TYR A 817 26.50 6.31 9.17
C TYR A 817 27.67 7.06 8.54
N LEU A 818 28.47 6.39 7.69
CA LEU A 818 29.52 7.02 6.89
C LEU A 818 28.98 8.13 5.98
N THR A 819 27.76 7.97 5.45
CA THR A 819 27.13 8.95 4.56
C THR A 819 26.32 10.02 5.30
N ALA A 820 25.67 9.68 6.42
CA ALA A 820 24.84 10.59 7.22
C ALA A 820 25.64 11.70 7.91
N ASN A 821 26.85 11.41 8.39
CA ASN A 821 27.70 12.40 9.07
C ASN A 821 28.35 13.42 8.13
N ASN A 822 28.02 13.40 6.83
CA ASN A 822 28.55 14.28 5.80
C ASN A 822 30.10 14.26 5.65
N ALA A 823 30.80 13.39 6.37
CA ALA A 823 32.26 13.29 6.43
C ALA A 823 32.85 12.48 5.26
N PHE A 824 32.10 11.56 4.66
CA PHE A 824 32.54 10.73 3.54
C PHE A 824 31.65 10.88 2.30
N ILE A 825 32.23 10.64 1.13
CA ILE A 825 31.55 10.53 -0.17
C ILE A 825 31.82 9.14 -0.72
N ILE A 826 30.77 8.45 -1.19
CA ILE A 826 30.92 7.21 -1.95
C ILE A 826 31.43 7.57 -3.36
N LYS A 827 32.63 7.11 -3.70
CA LYS A 827 33.23 7.24 -5.03
C LYS A 827 32.82 6.11 -5.96
N GLU A 828 32.68 4.91 -5.41
CA GLU A 828 32.37 3.71 -6.18
C GLU A 828 31.67 2.69 -5.25
N LYS A 829 30.65 1.99 -5.76
CA LYS A 829 30.04 0.83 -5.11
C LYS A 829 29.78 -0.22 -6.19
N VAL A 830 30.35 -1.42 -6.02
CA VAL A 830 30.23 -2.52 -6.97
C VAL A 830 29.74 -3.76 -6.24
N ASN A 831 28.65 -4.34 -6.73
CA ASN A 831 28.17 -5.65 -6.29
C ASN A 831 29.01 -6.74 -6.98
N ILE A 832 29.73 -7.53 -6.19
CA ILE A 832 30.62 -8.60 -6.65
C ILE A 832 30.13 -9.99 -6.21
N THR A 833 28.86 -10.10 -5.81
CA THR A 833 28.26 -11.33 -5.25
C THR A 833 28.47 -12.54 -6.15
N ARG A 834 28.25 -12.40 -7.47
CA ARG A 834 28.39 -13.52 -8.41
C ARG A 834 29.83 -14.03 -8.50
N ASN A 835 30.80 -13.12 -8.48
CA ASN A 835 32.22 -13.46 -8.53
C ASN A 835 32.70 -14.15 -7.25
N VAL A 836 32.14 -13.74 -6.10
CA VAL A 836 32.44 -14.36 -4.81
C VAL A 836 31.78 -15.73 -4.69
N LEU A 837 30.52 -15.88 -5.10
CA LEU A 837 29.85 -17.19 -5.18
C LEU A 837 30.63 -18.15 -6.09
N HIS A 838 31.05 -17.68 -7.27
CA HIS A 838 31.87 -18.47 -8.18
C HIS A 838 33.19 -18.90 -7.53
N ALA A 839 33.90 -17.99 -6.86
CA ALA A 839 35.13 -18.34 -6.14
C ALA A 839 34.88 -19.38 -5.03
N LEU A 840 33.75 -19.28 -4.31
CA LEU A 840 33.37 -20.22 -3.25
C LEU A 840 33.03 -21.60 -3.81
N ASP A 841 32.40 -21.67 -4.97
CA ASP A 841 32.12 -22.93 -5.66
C ASP A 841 33.41 -23.66 -6.05
N ILE A 842 34.36 -22.94 -6.62
CA ILE A 842 35.68 -23.50 -7.02
C ILE A 842 36.46 -23.99 -5.79
N GLN A 843 36.45 -23.22 -4.70
CA GLN A 843 37.16 -23.54 -3.46
C GLN A 843 36.41 -24.49 -2.53
N SER A 844 35.21 -24.96 -2.91
CA SER A 844 34.30 -25.68 -2.01
C SER A 844 34.87 -27.00 -1.49
N ASN A 845 35.47 -27.80 -2.37
CA ASN A 845 36.03 -29.11 -2.03
C ASN A 845 37.21 -28.98 -1.05
N SER A 846 38.19 -28.12 -1.34
CA SER A 846 39.38 -27.95 -0.49
C SER A 846 39.05 -27.39 0.89
N ARG A 847 38.10 -26.46 0.98
CA ARG A 847 37.61 -25.90 2.26
C ARG A 847 36.79 -26.92 3.05
N THR A 848 35.99 -27.75 2.38
CA THR A 848 35.22 -28.83 3.01
C THR A 848 36.15 -29.86 3.63
N ASP A 849 37.14 -30.36 2.87
CA ASP A 849 38.15 -31.31 3.34
C ASP A 849 38.91 -30.77 4.55
N PHE A 850 39.24 -29.48 4.54
CA PHE A 850 39.88 -28.81 5.66
C PHE A 850 39.01 -28.81 6.91
N ILE A 851 37.74 -28.41 6.80
CA ILE A 851 36.83 -28.34 7.95
C ILE A 851 36.64 -29.73 8.56
N GLU A 852 36.44 -30.75 7.72
CA GLU A 852 36.20 -32.11 8.21
C GLU A 852 37.44 -32.73 8.87
N ARG A 853 38.65 -32.40 8.40
CA ARG A 853 39.90 -32.96 8.92
C ARG A 853 40.36 -32.29 10.22
N TYR A 854 40.13 -30.99 10.39
CA TYR A 854 40.77 -30.21 11.46
C TYR A 854 39.81 -29.57 12.46
N ILE A 855 38.52 -29.43 12.14
CA ILE A 855 37.53 -28.82 13.03
C ILE A 855 36.73 -29.90 13.74
N GLN A 856 36.55 -29.74 15.05
CA GLN A 856 35.73 -30.62 15.88
C GLN A 856 34.30 -30.73 15.33
N PRO A 857 33.68 -31.93 15.29
CA PRO A 857 32.35 -32.13 14.70
C PRO A 857 31.27 -31.17 15.22
N ALA A 858 31.34 -30.77 16.49
CA ALA A 858 30.39 -29.84 17.12
C ALA A 858 30.43 -28.41 16.53
N ASP A 859 31.54 -28.03 15.90
CA ASP A 859 31.79 -26.69 15.38
C ASP A 859 31.83 -26.63 13.84
N GLN A 860 31.81 -27.79 13.15
CA GLN A 860 31.91 -27.86 11.68
C GLN A 860 30.79 -27.10 10.95
N GLU A 861 29.53 -27.22 11.40
CA GLU A 861 28.38 -26.51 10.80
C GLU A 861 28.58 -24.99 10.86
N TYR A 862 29.12 -24.51 11.98
CA TYR A 862 29.40 -23.10 12.20
C TYR A 862 30.56 -22.60 11.32
N CYS A 863 31.62 -23.41 11.20
CA CYS A 863 32.76 -23.10 10.34
C CYS A 863 32.38 -23.05 8.86
N ARG A 864 31.50 -23.96 8.42
CA ARG A 864 30.94 -23.93 7.06
C ARG A 864 30.19 -22.63 6.80
N LEU A 865 29.38 -22.18 7.75
CA LEU A 865 28.67 -20.90 7.66
C LEU A 865 29.64 -19.70 7.56
N PHE A 866 30.70 -19.68 8.38
CA PHE A 866 31.70 -18.60 8.37
C PHE A 866 32.52 -18.55 7.06
N THR A 867 32.88 -19.72 6.53
CA THR A 867 33.66 -19.83 5.30
C THR A 867 32.85 -19.63 4.01
N GLY A 868 31.55 -19.39 4.15
CA GLY A 868 30.65 -19.10 3.02
C GLY A 868 30.38 -20.31 2.13
N LEU A 869 30.58 -21.54 2.61
CA LEU A 869 30.54 -22.73 1.76
C LEU A 869 29.17 -22.96 1.09
N PRO A 870 29.14 -23.53 -0.14
CA PRO A 870 27.91 -23.93 -0.80
C PRO A 870 27.00 -24.81 0.07
N GLY A 871 25.70 -24.56 0.00
CA GLY A 871 24.69 -25.25 0.81
C GLY A 871 24.43 -24.65 2.20
N THR A 872 25.25 -23.67 2.64
CA THR A 872 24.96 -22.92 3.87
C THR A 872 23.84 -21.90 3.67
N GLN A 873 23.16 -21.53 4.75
CA GLN A 873 22.08 -20.52 4.68
C GLN A 873 22.58 -19.17 4.13
N LEU A 874 23.81 -18.78 4.49
CA LEU A 874 24.42 -17.53 4.01
C LEU A 874 24.74 -17.58 2.51
N TYR A 875 25.30 -18.68 2.02
CA TYR A 875 25.52 -18.90 0.59
C TYR A 875 24.19 -18.87 -0.18
N ASN A 876 23.17 -19.59 0.30
CA ASN A 876 21.86 -19.63 -0.33
C ASN A 876 21.19 -18.25 -0.36
N ASN A 877 21.35 -17.45 0.70
CA ASN A 877 20.87 -16.07 0.72
C ASN A 877 21.56 -15.20 -0.34
N MET A 878 22.87 -15.34 -0.53
CA MET A 878 23.59 -14.63 -1.60
C MET A 878 23.14 -15.08 -3.00
N GLN A 879 22.96 -16.38 -3.19
CA GLN A 879 22.49 -16.95 -4.47
C GLN A 879 21.06 -16.51 -4.83
N GLN A 880 20.18 -16.38 -3.84
CA GLN A 880 18.79 -15.95 -4.00
C GLN A 880 18.62 -14.42 -4.03
N GLY A 881 19.70 -13.65 -3.84
CA GLY A 881 19.67 -12.18 -3.80
C GLY A 881 19.13 -11.59 -2.50
N HIS A 882 19.06 -12.37 -1.42
CA HIS A 882 18.68 -11.91 -0.08
C HIS A 882 19.85 -11.26 0.70
N ALA A 883 21.09 -11.55 0.31
CA ALA A 883 22.29 -10.89 0.81
C ALA A 883 23.17 -10.51 -0.39
N GLU A 884 23.85 -9.38 -0.32
CA GLU A 884 24.78 -8.95 -1.36
C GLU A 884 26.19 -8.93 -0.82
N TYR A 885 27.19 -9.21 -1.64
CA TYR A 885 28.59 -9.01 -1.31
C TYR A 885 29.13 -7.86 -2.19
N CYS A 886 29.56 -6.77 -1.56
CA CYS A 886 29.94 -5.56 -2.28
C CYS A 886 31.34 -5.08 -1.91
N ARG A 887 31.97 -4.34 -2.82
CA ARG A 887 33.08 -3.44 -2.51
C ARG A 887 32.63 -1.98 -2.64
N VAL A 888 33.06 -1.12 -1.73
CA VAL A 888 32.71 0.30 -1.69
C VAL A 888 33.95 1.13 -1.41
N VAL A 889 34.13 2.20 -2.19
CA VAL A 889 35.22 3.17 -2.05
C VAL A 889 34.63 4.46 -1.48
N PHE A 890 35.06 4.83 -0.28
CA PHE A 890 34.73 6.07 0.38
C PHE A 890 35.91 7.04 0.35
N CYS A 891 35.62 8.33 0.25
CA CYS A 891 36.61 9.42 0.33
C CYS A 891 36.21 10.40 1.43
N LYS A 892 37.12 10.68 2.38
CA LYS A 892 36.91 11.68 3.44
C LYS A 892 36.90 13.09 2.83
N LYS A 893 35.87 13.90 3.12
CA LYS A 893 35.74 15.28 2.62
C LYS A 893 36.77 16.21 3.27
N ILE A 894 37.15 17.26 2.55
CA ILE A 894 37.84 18.41 3.14
C ILE A 894 36.78 19.27 3.83
N ILE A 895 36.78 19.27 5.16
CA ILE A 895 35.99 20.25 5.91
C ILE A 895 36.78 21.55 5.85
N LYS A 896 36.39 22.47 4.95
CA LYS A 896 36.85 23.86 5.06
C LYS A 896 36.27 24.39 6.37
N ASN A 897 37.11 24.71 7.34
CA ASN A 897 36.71 25.55 8.45
C ASN A 897 36.24 26.88 7.85
N THR A 898 34.93 27.05 7.70
CA THR A 898 34.32 28.37 7.52
C THR A 898 34.52 29.08 8.85
N LEU A 899 35.65 29.76 8.99
CA LEU A 899 35.83 30.78 10.01
C LEU A 899 34.67 31.77 9.84
N HIS A 900 33.83 31.87 10.86
CA HIS A 900 32.95 33.00 11.04
C HIS A 900 33.79 34.28 10.96
N ILE A 901 33.55 35.06 9.91
CA ILE A 901 33.78 36.51 9.85
C ILE A 901 32.49 37.12 9.35
#